data_AF-A0A671F0I6-F1
#
_entry.id   AF-A0A671F0I6-F1
#
_cell.length_a   1.000
_cell.length_b   1.000
_cell.length_c   1.000
_cell.angle_alpha   90.00
_cell.angle_beta   90.00
_cell.angle_gamma   90.00
#
_symmetry.space_group_name_H-M   'P 1'
#
loop_
_entity.id
_entity.type
_entity.pdbx_description
1 polymer ?
#
loop_
_entity_poly.entity_id
_entity_poly.type
_entity_poly.pdbx_seq_one_letter_code
_entity_poly.pdbx_strand_id
1 'polypeptide(L)'
;MSSPASTPSRCGSRRGRATPAQTPRSEDARSSPTLRRRGEDSTSTGELQPMPTSPGADLQTPVTQDTLFSSPPQIHSSTIPLDFDASSPLTYGTPSSRVEGTPRSGVRGTPVRQRPDLGSARKGLQVDLQSEGPGAEDIVASEQSLGQKLVIWGTDVNVATCKENFQRFLQCFTDPLAKEENVGIDITEPLYMQRLGEINVIGEPFLNVNCEHIKSFNKNLYRQLICYPQEVIPTFDMAVNEIFFDRYPDSILEHQIQVRPFNALKTTNMRNLNPEDIDQLIAINGMVIRTSQLIPEMQEAFFQCQVCAHTARVEMDRGRIAEPCVCERCHTTHSMALIHNRSVFSDKQMIKLQESPEDMPAGQTPHTVVLFAHNDLVDKVQPGDRVNVTGIYRAVPIRVNPRVSNVKSVYKTHIDVIHYRKTDAKRLYGLDEEAEQKLFSEKHVELLKELSRKPDIYERLASALAPSIYEHEDIKKGILLQLFGGTRKDFSHTGRGKFRAEINILLCGDPGTSKSQLLQYVYNLVPRGQYTSGKGSSAVGLTAYVMKDPETRQLVLQTGALVLSDNGICCIDEFDKMNESTRSVLHEVMEQQTLSIAKAGIICQLNARTSILAAANPIESQWNPKKTTIENIQLPHTLLSRFDLIFLMLDPQDEAYDRRLAHHLVSLYYQSEEQMEEEFMDMAVLKDYIAYAHSMVMPRLSQEASQALIEAYVDMRKIGSSRGMVSAYPRQLESLIRLAEAHAKVRFSSKVEAIDVEEAKRLHREALKQSATDPRTGIVDISILTTGMSATSRKRKEELVEALKKLILSKGKTPALKYQQLFEDIRGQSDIAITKDMFEEALSALADDDFLTVTGKTVRLL
;
A
#
# COMPACT_ATOMS: atom_id res chain seq x y z
N MET A 1 -49.09 7.19 -18.35
CA MET A 1 -50.57 7.14 -18.38
C MET A 1 -51.02 5.74 -17.97
N SER A 2 -52.25 5.63 -17.45
CA SER A 2 -53.12 4.42 -17.41
C SER A 2 -52.55 3.07 -16.93
N SER A 3 -53.07 2.67 -15.76
CA SER A 3 -53.03 1.38 -15.07
C SER A 3 -53.72 0.20 -15.85
N PRO A 4 -53.74 -1.04 -15.31
CA PRO A 4 -53.99 -2.28 -16.09
C PRO A 4 -55.32 -3.02 -15.80
N ALA A 5 -55.52 -4.16 -16.48
CA ALA A 5 -56.51 -5.23 -16.22
C ALA A 5 -56.08 -6.54 -16.95
N SER A 6 -56.51 -7.77 -16.65
CA SER A 6 -57.08 -8.40 -15.43
C SER A 6 -57.24 -9.93 -15.63
N THR A 7 -57.00 -10.75 -14.59
CA THR A 7 -57.65 -12.05 -14.22
C THR A 7 -58.24 -13.01 -15.28
N PRO A 8 -58.12 -14.35 -15.09
CA PRO A 8 -59.23 -15.08 -14.43
C PRO A 8 -58.78 -16.13 -13.39
N SER A 9 -59.74 -16.80 -12.73
CA SER A 9 -59.50 -17.67 -11.56
C SER A 9 -60.44 -18.87 -11.46
N ARG A 10 -60.04 -19.88 -10.66
CA ARG A 10 -60.84 -20.96 -10.03
C ARG A 10 -61.61 -21.94 -10.93
N CYS A 11 -61.40 -23.23 -10.63
CA CYS A 11 -62.42 -24.27 -10.64
C CYS A 11 -62.24 -25.16 -9.40
N GLY A 12 -63.22 -26.00 -9.05
CA GLY A 12 -63.13 -26.96 -7.94
C GLY A 12 -64.47 -27.60 -7.58
N SER A 13 -64.45 -28.60 -6.68
CA SER A 13 -65.56 -29.13 -5.84
C SER A 13 -65.51 -30.67 -5.66
N ARG A 14 -65.19 -31.09 -4.43
CA ARG A 14 -65.80 -32.20 -3.65
C ARG A 14 -66.25 -33.50 -4.34
N ARG A 15 -65.77 -34.63 -3.80
CA ARG A 15 -66.57 -35.57 -2.94
C ARG A 15 -65.63 -36.56 -2.23
N GLY A 16 -66.13 -37.29 -1.22
CA GLY A 16 -65.29 -38.21 -0.42
C GLY A 16 -66.05 -39.31 0.33
N ARG A 17 -65.28 -40.30 0.82
CA ARG A 17 -65.55 -41.48 1.67
C ARG A 17 -64.14 -42.04 2.03
N ALA A 18 -63.87 -42.84 3.07
CA ALA A 18 -64.50 -43.14 4.37
C ALA A 18 -63.40 -43.83 5.24
N THR A 19 -63.65 -44.09 6.53
CA THR A 19 -62.69 -44.66 7.52
C THR A 19 -62.92 -46.20 7.70
N PRO A 20 -62.34 -46.97 8.69
CA PRO A 20 -61.37 -46.67 9.77
C PRO A 20 -60.28 -47.76 10.09
N ALA A 21 -59.52 -47.53 11.19
CA ALA A 21 -58.80 -48.51 12.06
C ALA A 21 -57.50 -49.18 11.52
N GLN A 22 -56.52 -49.61 12.33
CA GLN A 22 -56.48 -50.02 13.76
C GLN A 22 -55.27 -49.46 14.58
N THR A 23 -55.27 -49.75 15.89
CA THR A 23 -54.19 -49.55 16.92
C THR A 23 -54.13 -50.84 17.79
N PRO A 24 -53.48 -50.94 18.99
CA PRO A 24 -52.36 -50.22 19.65
C PRO A 24 -51.28 -51.18 20.26
N ARG A 25 -50.30 -50.64 21.05
CA ARG A 25 -49.68 -51.14 22.32
C ARG A 25 -48.22 -50.67 22.47
N SER A 26 -47.82 -49.94 23.53
CA SER A 26 -47.58 -50.28 24.96
C SER A 26 -46.18 -50.91 25.20
N GLU A 27 -45.46 -50.69 26.32
CA GLU A 27 -45.76 -50.06 27.63
C GLU A 27 -44.47 -49.57 28.36
N ASP A 28 -44.61 -49.03 29.58
CA ASP A 28 -43.60 -48.53 30.57
C ASP A 28 -42.23 -49.30 30.67
N ALA A 29 -41.12 -48.80 31.25
CA ALA A 29 -40.94 -48.03 32.52
C ALA A 29 -39.46 -47.55 32.74
N ARG A 30 -38.97 -46.89 33.84
CA ARG A 30 -39.53 -46.28 35.08
C ARG A 30 -38.60 -45.18 35.71
N SER A 31 -38.43 -45.15 37.05
CA SER A 31 -37.75 -44.24 38.01
C SER A 31 -36.19 -44.15 37.94
N SER A 32 -35.43 -43.07 38.25
CA SER A 32 -35.55 -41.83 39.08
C SER A 32 -35.00 -41.92 40.54
N PRO A 33 -34.83 -40.85 41.38
CA PRO A 33 -34.32 -39.46 41.19
C PRO A 33 -33.49 -38.89 42.41
N THR A 34 -33.41 -37.54 42.54
CA THR A 34 -33.16 -36.66 43.74
C THR A 34 -31.73 -36.10 43.96
N LEU A 35 -31.51 -34.91 44.56
CA LEU A 35 -32.36 -33.84 45.15
C LEU A 35 -32.08 -32.47 44.46
N ARG A 36 -33.08 -31.62 44.12
CA ARG A 36 -33.70 -30.50 44.92
C ARG A 36 -32.69 -29.45 45.42
N ARG A 37 -32.94 -28.13 45.34
CA ARG A 37 -34.18 -27.29 45.44
C ARG A 37 -34.13 -26.15 44.37
N ARG A 38 -35.16 -25.37 43.94
CA ARG A 38 -36.61 -25.13 44.19
C ARG A 38 -36.77 -23.58 44.11
N GLY A 39 -37.76 -22.95 43.46
CA GLY A 39 -38.90 -23.41 42.67
C GLY A 39 -39.25 -22.37 41.58
N GLU A 40 -40.06 -22.70 40.57
CA GLU A 40 -41.54 -22.65 40.58
C GLU A 40 -42.11 -21.21 40.45
N ASP A 41 -43.13 -20.86 39.66
CA ASP A 41 -43.77 -21.39 38.42
C ASP A 41 -44.91 -20.39 38.06
N SER A 42 -45.49 -20.22 36.86
CA SER A 42 -45.27 -20.57 35.43
C SER A 42 -46.21 -19.63 34.60
N THR A 43 -46.61 -19.76 33.32
CA THR A 43 -46.40 -20.63 32.13
C THR A 43 -46.83 -19.83 30.87
N SER A 44 -46.29 -20.08 29.66
CA SER A 44 -47.04 -20.09 28.37
C SER A 44 -46.15 -20.19 27.12
N THR A 45 -46.69 -20.78 26.04
CA THR A 45 -46.10 -20.86 24.69
C THR A 45 -46.74 -19.83 23.76
N GLY A 46 -45.97 -19.16 22.89
CA GLY A 46 -46.50 -18.24 21.88
C GLY A 46 -45.52 -17.98 20.73
N GLU A 47 -46.06 -17.75 19.53
CA GLU A 47 -45.30 -17.61 18.28
C GLU A 47 -44.79 -16.17 18.05
N LEU A 48 -43.78 -16.03 17.18
CA LEU A 48 -43.23 -14.74 16.74
C LEU A 48 -44.13 -14.06 15.71
N GLN A 49 -44.46 -12.77 15.90
CA GLN A 49 -44.95 -11.88 14.83
C GLN A 49 -44.31 -10.47 14.92
N PRO A 50 -44.25 -9.70 13.81
CA PRO A 50 -43.29 -8.61 13.64
C PRO A 50 -43.83 -7.19 13.93
N MET A 51 -42.91 -6.25 14.09
CA MET A 51 -43.17 -4.80 14.14
C MET A 51 -43.55 -4.24 12.74
N PRO A 52 -44.49 -3.28 12.64
CA PRO A 52 -44.93 -2.71 11.37
C PRO A 52 -43.99 -1.61 10.82
N THR A 53 -44.00 -1.46 9.50
CA THR A 53 -43.21 -0.45 8.75
C THR A 53 -44.02 0.81 8.39
N SER A 54 -43.29 1.90 8.09
CA SER A 54 -43.84 3.19 7.70
C SER A 54 -44.18 3.31 6.20
N PRO A 55 -45.33 3.91 5.83
CA PRO A 55 -45.47 4.69 4.60
C PRO A 55 -44.97 6.14 4.85
N GLY A 56 -44.62 6.95 3.85
CA GLY A 56 -44.78 6.79 2.40
C GLY A 56 -45.61 7.96 1.86
N ALA A 57 -44.96 8.93 1.23
CA ALA A 57 -45.56 10.21 0.86
C ALA A 57 -45.65 10.39 -0.66
N ASP A 58 -46.76 10.93 -1.17
CA ASP A 58 -46.81 11.57 -2.49
C ASP A 58 -48.02 12.49 -2.69
N LEU A 59 -47.88 13.42 -3.64
CA LEU A 59 -48.90 14.15 -4.43
C LEU A 59 -49.84 15.25 -3.84
N GLN A 60 -49.76 16.41 -4.51
CA GLN A 60 -50.81 17.39 -4.91
C GLN A 60 -51.16 18.63 -4.05
N THR A 61 -51.36 19.74 -4.78
CA THR A 61 -51.69 21.13 -4.36
C THR A 61 -53.17 21.46 -4.64
N PRO A 62 -53.79 22.51 -4.03
CA PRO A 62 -53.92 23.79 -4.76
C PRO A 62 -54.12 25.12 -3.96
N VAL A 63 -53.63 26.23 -4.55
CA VAL A 63 -54.23 27.59 -4.75
C VAL A 63 -55.00 28.36 -3.63
N THR A 64 -54.48 29.55 -3.26
CA THR A 64 -55.09 30.93 -3.20
C THR A 64 -53.97 31.91 -2.73
N GLN A 65 -53.72 33.14 -3.22
CA GLN A 65 -54.52 34.38 -3.47
C GLN A 65 -55.08 35.03 -2.18
N ASP A 66 -54.94 36.33 -1.89
CA ASP A 66 -54.25 37.46 -2.58
C ASP A 66 -54.07 38.68 -1.64
N THR A 67 -53.40 39.77 -2.11
CA THR A 67 -53.37 41.16 -1.54
C THR A 67 -52.57 41.46 -0.24
N LEU A 68 -52.26 42.71 0.16
CA LEU A 68 -51.70 43.93 -0.50
C LEU A 68 -51.15 44.89 0.61
N PHE A 69 -50.32 45.89 0.21
CA PHE A 69 -49.97 47.16 0.91
C PHE A 69 -49.94 47.26 2.46
N SER A 70 -48.79 47.68 3.03
CA SER A 70 -48.61 49.05 3.60
C SER A 70 -47.31 49.24 4.40
N SER A 71 -46.93 50.52 4.61
CA SER A 71 -45.83 51.01 5.45
C SER A 71 -46.02 52.53 5.66
N PRO A 72 -45.39 53.22 6.65
CA PRO A 72 -44.73 52.77 7.88
C PRO A 72 -45.50 53.29 9.13
N PRO A 73 -44.86 53.52 10.31
CA PRO A 73 -44.36 54.87 10.60
C PRO A 73 -43.06 54.96 11.45
N GLN A 74 -42.49 56.17 11.54
CA GLN A 74 -41.54 56.60 12.58
C GLN A 74 -42.29 57.36 13.69
N ILE A 75 -41.72 57.54 14.91
CA ILE A 75 -41.52 58.89 15.54
C ILE A 75 -40.85 58.89 16.96
N HIS A 76 -39.86 59.80 17.11
CA HIS A 76 -39.31 60.48 18.31
C HIS A 76 -38.87 59.72 19.60
N SER A 77 -38.49 60.49 20.63
CA SER A 77 -37.34 60.30 21.53
C SER A 77 -37.53 60.98 22.89
N SER A 78 -36.87 60.51 23.96
CA SER A 78 -36.85 61.21 25.26
C SER A 78 -35.56 61.03 26.08
N THR A 79 -34.91 62.17 26.36
CA THR A 79 -34.20 62.64 27.57
C THR A 79 -33.60 61.68 28.64
N ILE A 80 -32.41 62.10 29.10
CA ILE A 80 -31.64 61.62 30.27
C ILE A 80 -32.30 62.03 31.60
N PRO A 81 -32.10 61.26 32.70
CA PRO A 81 -31.45 61.82 33.89
C PRO A 81 -30.18 61.06 34.30
N LEU A 82 -29.26 61.78 34.97
CA LEU A 82 -28.08 61.22 35.65
C LEU A 82 -28.41 60.94 37.11
N ASP A 83 -27.71 59.97 37.72
CA ASP A 83 -27.24 60.11 39.09
C ASP A 83 -26.01 59.22 39.37
N PHE A 84 -25.29 59.50 40.46
CA PHE A 84 -24.05 58.82 40.91
C PHE A 84 -24.33 57.40 41.46
N ASP A 85 -23.35 56.48 41.64
CA ASP A 85 -22.16 56.65 42.48
C ASP A 85 -20.95 55.74 42.09
N ALA A 86 -19.83 55.85 42.84
CA ALA A 86 -18.48 55.66 42.31
C ALA A 86 -17.67 54.41 42.79
N SER A 87 -16.39 54.40 42.39
CA SER A 87 -15.29 53.41 42.57
C SER A 87 -15.16 52.35 41.45
N SER A 88 -13.98 52.06 40.88
CA SER A 88 -12.58 52.38 41.26
C SER A 88 -11.69 52.65 40.00
N PRO A 89 -10.43 53.13 40.13
CA PRO A 89 -9.85 54.05 39.13
C PRO A 89 -8.91 53.47 38.06
N LEU A 90 -8.70 54.26 36.99
CA LEU A 90 -7.54 54.20 36.10
C LEU A 90 -6.75 55.52 36.14
N THR A 91 -5.45 55.43 36.46
CA THR A 91 -4.44 56.49 36.23
C THR A 91 -3.09 55.78 36.00
N TYR A 92 -2.75 55.41 34.77
CA TYR A 92 -1.99 56.25 33.84
C TYR A 92 -0.74 56.89 34.45
N GLY A 93 0.37 56.13 34.46
CA GLY A 93 1.74 56.65 34.54
C GLY A 93 2.41 56.51 33.18
N THR A 94 2.92 57.61 32.63
CA THR A 94 3.59 57.63 31.31
C THR A 94 5.09 57.34 31.41
N PRO A 95 5.63 56.33 30.71
CA PRO A 95 7.05 56.30 30.37
C PRO A 95 7.31 57.21 29.16
N SER A 96 8.26 58.15 29.29
CA SER A 96 8.58 59.10 28.22
C SER A 96 9.33 58.44 27.07
N SER A 97 8.98 58.79 25.83
CA SER A 97 9.67 58.36 24.62
C SER A 97 11.06 58.98 24.48
N ARG A 98 12.09 58.31 25.01
CA ARG A 98 13.48 58.56 24.57
C ARG A 98 13.75 57.81 23.28
N VAL A 99 13.92 58.57 22.20
CA VAL A 99 14.51 58.08 20.95
C VAL A 99 16.01 57.97 21.17
N GLU A 100 16.51 56.76 21.42
CA GLU A 100 17.95 56.50 21.33
C GLU A 100 18.32 56.22 19.88
N GLY A 101 19.19 57.07 19.34
CA GLY A 101 19.77 56.88 18.02
C GLY A 101 20.78 55.73 18.01
N THR A 102 21.06 55.21 16.81
CA THR A 102 21.98 54.08 16.61
C THR A 102 23.42 54.36 17.10
N PRO A 103 24.02 53.38 17.79
CA PRO A 103 25.43 53.09 17.65
C PRO A 103 25.61 51.82 16.80
N ARG A 104 26.44 51.90 15.75
CA ARG A 104 26.92 50.69 15.06
C ARG A 104 27.98 50.02 15.96
N SER A 105 27.69 48.84 16.52
CA SER A 105 28.72 48.04 17.20
C SER A 105 28.45 46.53 17.23
N GLY A 106 29.35 45.78 16.59
CA GLY A 106 29.95 44.55 17.16
C GLY A 106 29.16 43.24 17.22
N VAL A 107 27.85 43.23 17.50
CA VAL A 107 27.14 41.99 17.84
C VAL A 107 26.48 41.35 16.61
N ARG A 108 27.13 40.36 16.01
CA ARG A 108 26.66 39.64 14.81
C ARG A 108 25.67 38.50 15.14
N GLY A 109 24.69 38.76 16.00
CA GLY A 109 23.61 37.81 16.30
C GLY A 109 22.54 37.83 15.20
N THR A 110 22.22 36.68 14.62
CA THR A 110 21.11 36.57 13.66
C THR A 110 19.76 36.78 14.36
N PRO A 111 18.85 37.63 13.83
CA PRO A 111 17.53 37.80 14.41
C PRO A 111 16.70 36.52 14.27
N VAL A 112 15.97 36.16 15.34
CA VAL A 112 15.07 35.00 15.34
C VAL A 112 13.87 35.27 14.45
N ARG A 113 13.84 34.68 13.25
CA ARG A 113 12.62 34.62 12.42
C ARG A 113 11.76 33.47 12.94
N GLN A 114 10.50 33.72 13.24
CA GLN A 114 9.61 32.69 13.80
C GLN A 114 9.29 31.62 12.74
N ARG A 115 9.42 30.34 13.09
CA ARG A 115 9.02 29.24 12.19
C ARG A 115 7.49 29.20 12.08
N PRO A 116 6.90 29.30 10.88
CA PRO A 116 5.43 29.29 10.70
C PRO A 116 4.78 27.95 11.09
N ASP A 117 5.54 26.85 11.03
CA ASP A 117 5.11 25.50 11.44
C ASP A 117 4.88 25.42 12.96
N LEU A 118 5.49 26.33 13.73
CA LEU A 118 5.35 26.45 15.18
C LEU A 118 4.47 27.66 15.50
N GLY A 119 3.16 27.48 15.32
CA GLY A 119 2.13 28.51 15.44
C GLY A 119 2.42 29.57 16.52
N SER A 120 2.61 30.81 16.06
CA SER A 120 3.28 31.92 16.76
C SER A 120 3.05 31.94 18.28
N ALA A 121 4.10 31.59 19.01
CA ALA A 121 4.11 31.53 20.46
C ALA A 121 3.74 32.88 21.08
N ARG A 122 3.11 32.83 22.27
CA ARG A 122 3.07 34.02 23.11
C ARG A 122 4.52 34.40 23.42
N LYS A 123 4.96 35.61 23.05
CA LYS A 123 6.03 36.27 23.83
C LYS A 123 5.50 36.41 25.25
N GLY A 124 5.84 35.46 26.11
CA GLY A 124 5.80 35.64 27.55
C GLY A 124 6.82 36.71 27.93
N LEU A 125 6.66 37.33 29.09
CA LEU A 125 7.77 38.09 29.65
C LEU A 125 8.89 37.08 29.97
N GLN A 126 10.15 37.43 29.69
CA GLN A 126 11.24 36.80 30.40
C GLN A 126 11.21 37.36 31.82
N VAL A 127 11.29 36.48 32.82
CA VAL A 127 11.17 36.88 34.24
C VAL A 127 12.41 36.40 34.96
N ASP A 128 13.20 37.36 35.46
CA ASP A 128 14.37 37.07 36.29
C ASP A 128 13.94 36.50 37.64
N LEU A 129 14.37 35.29 37.93
CA LEU A 129 14.15 34.62 39.21
C LEU A 129 15.08 35.19 40.29
N GLN A 130 14.74 36.37 40.81
CA GLN A 130 15.31 36.89 42.05
C GLN A 130 14.82 36.04 43.23
N SER A 131 15.73 35.26 43.81
CA SER A 131 15.47 34.52 45.06
C SER A 131 15.80 35.41 46.25
N GLU A 132 14.79 35.82 47.03
CA GLU A 132 15.01 36.52 48.29
C GLU A 132 15.77 35.63 49.30
N GLY A 133 16.86 36.16 49.83
CA GLY A 133 17.66 35.54 50.89
C GLY A 133 18.60 36.59 51.50
N PRO A 134 18.56 36.86 52.81
CA PRO A 134 19.30 37.97 53.39
C PRO A 134 20.78 37.65 53.60
N GLY A 135 21.66 38.41 52.95
CA GLY A 135 23.11 38.39 53.14
C GLY A 135 23.75 39.53 52.35
N ALA A 136 24.23 40.55 53.06
CA ALA A 136 24.94 41.68 52.45
C ALA A 136 26.46 41.41 52.39
N GLU A 137 27.20 42.34 51.78
CA GLU A 137 28.68 42.39 51.74
C GLU A 137 29.36 41.35 50.82
N ASP A 138 29.25 41.55 49.50
CA ASP A 138 30.41 41.91 48.66
C ASP A 138 29.99 42.31 47.23
N ILE A 139 30.30 43.54 46.81
CA ILE A 139 29.98 44.07 45.45
C ILE A 139 31.21 44.72 44.81
N VAL A 140 32.06 43.94 44.10
CA VAL A 140 32.74 44.33 42.84
C VAL A 140 33.16 43.08 42.04
N ALA A 141 32.28 42.47 41.22
CA ALA A 141 32.68 41.59 40.11
C ALA A 141 31.54 41.28 39.12
N SER A 142 31.89 41.17 37.83
CA SER A 142 31.15 40.47 36.75
C SER A 142 29.64 40.69 36.60
N GLU A 143 29.25 41.70 35.81
CA GLU A 143 27.88 41.85 35.25
C GLU A 143 27.46 40.66 34.35
N GLN A 144 28.42 39.87 33.87
CA GLN A 144 28.20 38.72 32.97
C GLN A 144 27.38 37.58 33.59
N SER A 145 27.29 37.48 34.92
CA SER A 145 26.55 36.40 35.60
C SER A 145 25.04 36.59 35.63
N LEU A 146 24.54 37.83 35.42
CA LEU A 146 23.11 38.14 35.51
C LEU A 146 22.29 37.50 34.37
N GLY A 147 22.83 37.43 33.15
CA GLY A 147 22.14 36.85 32.00
C GLY A 147 21.90 35.34 32.05
N GLN A 148 22.46 34.62 33.03
CA GLN A 148 22.44 33.15 33.09
C GLN A 148 21.15 32.54 33.67
N LYS A 149 20.17 33.36 34.11
CA LYS A 149 18.91 32.89 34.72
C LYS A 149 17.62 33.40 34.06
N LEU A 150 17.71 33.85 32.80
CA LEU A 150 16.53 34.18 32.00
C LEU A 150 15.77 32.90 31.61
N VAL A 151 14.53 32.79 32.12
CA VAL A 151 13.60 31.69 31.86
C VAL A 151 12.34 32.25 31.18
N ILE A 152 11.72 31.47 30.28
CA ILE A 152 10.50 31.87 29.59
C ILE A 152 9.29 31.68 30.52
N TRP A 153 8.42 32.70 30.63
CA TRP A 153 7.26 32.64 31.52
C TRP A 153 6.30 31.49 31.18
N GLY A 154 6.19 30.54 32.11
CA GLY A 154 5.35 29.35 32.01
C GLY A 154 6.11 28.04 31.74
N THR A 155 7.43 28.11 31.51
CA THR A 155 8.30 26.94 31.32
C THR A 155 9.49 26.98 32.29
N ASP A 156 10.28 25.91 32.35
CA ASP A 156 11.55 25.84 33.11
C ASP A 156 12.77 26.02 32.19
N VAL A 157 12.54 26.45 30.95
CA VAL A 157 13.53 26.43 29.87
C VAL A 157 14.34 27.72 29.83
N ASN A 158 15.65 27.59 29.99
CA ASN A 158 16.63 28.63 29.66
C ASN A 158 17.20 28.35 28.26
N VAL A 159 16.98 29.29 27.35
CA VAL A 159 17.37 29.20 25.93
C VAL A 159 18.89 29.03 25.76
N ALA A 160 19.70 29.74 26.55
CA ALA A 160 21.16 29.70 26.41
C ALA A 160 21.73 28.33 26.82
N THR A 161 21.30 27.78 27.94
CA THR A 161 21.79 26.46 28.40
C THR A 161 21.25 25.32 27.54
N CYS A 162 20.01 25.43 27.03
CA CYS A 162 19.45 24.51 26.04
C CYS A 162 20.31 24.47 24.76
N LYS A 163 20.60 25.65 24.20
CA LYS A 163 21.44 25.85 23.02
C LYS A 163 22.85 25.27 23.18
N GLU A 164 23.58 25.63 24.24
CA GLU A 164 24.93 25.11 24.49
C GLU A 164 24.95 23.57 24.58
N ASN A 165 23.98 22.99 25.29
CA ASN A 165 23.90 21.54 25.47
C ASN A 165 23.59 20.81 24.16
N PHE A 166 22.82 21.44 23.27
CA PHE A 166 22.58 20.91 21.92
C PHE A 166 23.79 21.09 20.99
N GLN A 167 24.54 22.20 21.09
CA GLN A 167 25.80 22.37 20.35
C GLN A 167 26.84 21.33 20.76
N ARG A 168 26.99 21.06 22.07
CA ARG A 168 27.83 19.96 22.60
C ARG A 168 27.36 18.58 22.11
N PHE A 169 26.05 18.35 22.03
CA PHE A 169 25.50 17.10 21.47
C PHE A 169 25.90 16.91 20.00
N LEU A 170 25.68 17.91 19.14
CA LEU A 170 26.03 17.84 17.72
C LEU A 170 27.54 17.65 17.48
N GLN A 171 28.39 18.22 18.34
CA GLN A 171 29.85 18.11 18.27
C GLN A 171 30.42 16.79 18.83
N CYS A 172 29.79 16.21 19.86
CA CYS A 172 30.35 15.05 20.58
C CYS A 172 29.64 13.72 20.31
N PHE A 173 28.55 13.69 19.53
CA PHE A 173 27.78 12.45 19.32
C PHE A 173 28.40 11.55 18.24
N THR A 174 29.18 10.57 18.68
CA THR A 174 29.54 9.35 17.93
C THR A 174 28.57 8.22 18.30
N ASP A 175 28.00 7.54 17.31
CA ASP A 175 27.02 6.47 17.55
C ASP A 175 27.70 5.09 17.73
N PRO A 176 27.58 4.42 18.90
CA PRO A 176 28.14 3.08 19.12
C PRO A 176 27.28 1.94 18.55
N LEU A 177 26.04 2.21 18.11
CA LEU A 177 25.07 1.21 17.63
C LEU A 177 24.99 1.11 16.10
N ALA A 178 25.63 2.02 15.35
CA ALA A 178 25.56 2.11 13.89
C ALA A 178 26.30 0.99 13.11
N LYS A 179 26.30 -0.25 13.61
CA LYS A 179 27.06 -1.38 13.04
C LYS A 179 26.42 -2.03 11.81
N GLU A 180 25.10 -1.90 11.63
CA GLU A 180 24.36 -2.75 10.68
C GLU A 180 23.64 -1.96 9.57
N GLU A 181 23.13 -0.74 9.81
CA GLU A 181 22.35 0.01 8.80
C GLU A 181 23.11 1.08 7.99
N ASN A 182 24.32 1.52 8.39
CA ASN A 182 24.98 2.71 7.79
C ASN A 182 26.43 2.45 7.33
N VAL A 183 26.60 1.57 6.33
CA VAL A 183 27.92 1.19 5.78
C VAL A 183 28.50 2.29 4.87
N GLY A 184 29.05 3.34 5.50
CA GLY A 184 29.72 4.47 4.85
C GLY A 184 30.16 5.61 5.78
N ILE A 185 29.64 5.66 7.01
CA ILE A 185 29.96 6.70 8.01
C ILE A 185 31.29 6.38 8.71
N ASP A 186 32.24 7.32 8.70
CA ASP A 186 33.49 7.22 9.46
C ASP A 186 33.18 7.38 10.96
N ILE A 187 33.28 6.28 11.70
CA ILE A 187 32.94 6.14 13.14
C ILE A 187 33.69 7.17 14.03
N THR A 188 34.80 7.72 13.53
CA THR A 188 35.65 8.72 14.19
C THR A 188 35.17 10.16 14.08
N GLU A 189 34.23 10.51 13.20
CA GLU A 189 33.64 11.85 13.11
C GLU A 189 32.21 11.84 13.70
N PRO A 190 31.77 12.88 14.44
CA PRO A 190 30.40 12.97 14.93
C PRO A 190 29.37 12.94 13.78
N LEU A 191 28.39 12.02 13.88
CA LEU A 191 27.42 11.70 12.83
C LEU A 191 26.67 12.93 12.31
N TYR A 192 26.28 13.86 13.20
CA TYR A 192 25.55 15.05 12.82
C TYR A 192 26.40 16.08 12.04
N MET A 193 27.73 16.06 12.18
CA MET A 193 28.62 16.91 11.38
C MET A 193 28.75 16.38 9.95
N GLN A 194 28.73 15.06 9.76
CA GLN A 194 28.67 14.44 8.43
C GLN A 194 27.33 14.74 7.76
N ARG A 195 26.20 14.57 8.47
CA ARG A 195 24.88 14.98 7.96
C ARG A 195 24.81 16.48 7.63
N LEU A 196 25.48 17.35 8.39
CA LEU A 196 25.57 18.78 8.07
C LEU A 196 26.46 19.08 6.85
N GLY A 197 27.47 18.25 6.59
CA GLY A 197 28.27 18.27 5.36
C GLY A 197 27.48 17.81 4.14
N GLU A 198 26.74 16.70 4.25
CA GLU A 198 25.81 16.21 3.23
C GLU A 198 24.77 17.28 2.87
N ILE A 199 24.15 17.91 3.88
CA ILE A 199 23.21 19.04 3.71
C ILE A 199 23.82 20.18 2.89
N ASN A 200 25.10 20.51 3.10
CA ASN A 200 25.77 21.57 2.33
C ASN A 200 26.05 21.15 0.86
N VAL A 201 26.32 19.86 0.61
CA VAL A 201 26.57 19.32 -0.74
C VAL A 201 25.28 19.13 -1.54
N ILE A 202 24.20 18.70 -0.88
CA ILE A 202 22.88 18.45 -1.49
C ILE A 202 22.09 19.76 -1.65
N GLY A 203 22.27 20.72 -0.73
CA GLY A 203 21.56 22.00 -0.71
C GLY A 203 20.18 21.96 -0.04
N GLU A 204 19.79 20.85 0.59
CA GLU A 204 18.51 20.71 1.30
C GLU A 204 18.65 21.13 2.79
N PRO A 205 18.02 22.23 3.23
CA PRO A 205 18.26 22.82 4.56
C PRO A 205 17.46 22.13 5.68
N PHE A 206 17.51 20.79 5.77
CA PHE A 206 16.70 20.00 6.70
C PHE A 206 17.55 19.01 7.50
N LEU A 207 17.64 19.19 8.83
CA LEU A 207 18.35 18.28 9.72
C LEU A 207 17.37 17.38 10.47
N ASN A 208 17.21 16.14 10.00
CA ASN A 208 16.45 15.10 10.72
C ASN A 208 17.23 14.62 11.95
N VAL A 209 16.65 14.68 13.15
CA VAL A 209 17.31 14.33 14.42
C VAL A 209 16.50 13.31 15.21
N ASN A 210 17.06 12.13 15.46
CA ASN A 210 16.44 11.12 16.33
C ASN A 210 16.45 11.60 17.80
N CYS A 211 15.28 11.74 18.40
CA CYS A 211 15.14 12.12 19.81
C CYS A 211 15.77 11.11 20.78
N GLU A 212 15.93 9.85 20.38
CA GLU A 212 16.62 8.84 21.18
C GLU A 212 18.12 9.13 21.36
N HIS A 213 18.76 9.75 20.37
CA HIS A 213 20.17 10.15 20.46
C HIS A 213 20.32 11.31 21.45
N ILE A 214 19.35 12.24 21.46
CA ILE A 214 19.28 13.31 22.47
C ILE A 214 19.07 12.70 23.87
N LYS A 215 18.22 11.67 24.00
CA LYS A 215 17.94 10.97 25.27
C LYS A 215 19.17 10.26 25.86
N SER A 216 20.01 9.64 25.03
CA SER A 216 21.22 8.94 25.50
C SER A 216 22.29 9.92 25.99
N PHE A 217 22.46 11.06 25.30
CA PHE A 217 23.37 12.12 25.71
C PHE A 217 22.86 12.94 26.90
N ASN A 218 21.62 13.47 26.85
CA ASN A 218 21.07 14.35 27.90
C ASN A 218 19.55 14.19 28.09
N LYS A 219 19.18 13.45 29.15
CA LYS A 219 17.79 13.18 29.56
C LYS A 219 16.99 14.44 29.95
N ASN A 220 17.64 15.53 30.37
CA ASN A 220 16.94 16.77 30.72
C ASN A 220 16.55 17.55 29.45
N LEU A 221 17.46 17.63 28.48
CA LEU A 221 17.17 18.23 27.18
C LEU A 221 16.03 17.50 26.44
N TYR A 222 16.04 16.17 26.49
CA TYR A 222 14.96 15.33 25.96
C TYR A 222 13.60 15.58 26.65
N ARG A 223 13.57 15.81 27.97
CA ARG A 223 12.34 16.17 28.70
C ARG A 223 11.81 17.53 28.27
N GLN A 224 12.67 18.54 28.20
CA GLN A 224 12.28 19.89 27.77
C GLN A 224 11.78 19.91 26.33
N LEU A 225 12.37 19.11 25.42
CA LEU A 225 11.90 18.94 24.04
C LEU A 225 10.49 18.33 23.96
N ILE A 226 10.12 17.40 24.84
CA ILE A 226 8.78 16.79 24.85
C ILE A 226 7.74 17.71 25.49
N CYS A 227 8.06 18.37 26.59
CA CYS A 227 7.12 19.25 27.30
C CYS A 227 6.93 20.61 26.60
N TYR A 228 7.99 21.15 25.97
CA TYR A 228 8.01 22.50 25.41
C TYR A 228 8.60 22.55 23.98
N PRO A 229 8.14 21.70 23.04
CA PRO A 229 8.71 21.62 21.69
C PRO A 229 8.70 22.96 20.95
N GLN A 230 7.65 23.77 21.14
CA GLN A 230 7.50 25.09 20.50
C GLN A 230 8.55 26.14 20.92
N GLU A 231 9.25 25.96 22.05
CA GLU A 231 10.33 26.85 22.51
C GLU A 231 11.72 26.23 22.26
N VAL A 232 11.83 24.90 22.40
CA VAL A 232 13.09 24.17 22.23
C VAL A 232 13.48 24.03 20.74
N ILE A 233 12.52 23.79 19.85
CA ILE A 233 12.83 23.56 18.42
C ILE A 233 13.45 24.80 17.73
N PRO A 234 12.95 26.05 17.91
CA PRO A 234 13.64 27.24 17.40
C PRO A 234 15.03 27.44 18.02
N THR A 235 15.23 27.02 19.27
CA THR A 235 16.54 27.06 19.94
C THR A 235 17.53 26.10 19.27
N PHE A 236 17.06 24.95 18.78
CA PHE A 236 17.87 24.02 17.99
C PHE A 236 18.20 24.57 16.60
N ASP A 237 17.27 25.25 15.94
CA ASP A 237 17.55 25.94 14.67
C ASP A 237 18.68 26.96 14.84
N MET A 238 18.62 27.80 15.88
CA MET A 238 19.70 28.76 16.20
C MET A 238 21.05 28.07 16.41
N ALA A 239 21.07 26.96 17.15
CA ALA A 239 22.29 26.19 17.41
C ALA A 239 22.92 25.57 16.15
N VAL A 240 22.10 25.05 15.23
CA VAL A 240 22.58 24.46 13.96
C VAL A 240 23.07 25.52 13.00
N ASN A 241 22.33 26.64 12.85
CA ASN A 241 22.74 27.71 11.94
C ASN A 241 24.08 28.35 12.39
N GLU A 242 24.36 28.45 13.69
CA GLU A 242 25.70 28.88 14.17
C GLU A 242 26.81 27.88 13.83
N ILE A 243 26.63 26.58 14.12
CA ILE A 243 27.61 25.54 13.76
C ILE A 243 27.86 25.50 12.24
N PHE A 244 26.83 25.76 11.44
CA PHE A 244 26.95 25.86 9.98
C PHE A 244 27.80 27.07 9.56
N PHE A 245 27.55 28.26 10.12
CA PHE A 245 28.36 29.46 9.84
C PHE A 245 29.81 29.33 10.33
N ASP A 246 30.05 28.64 11.45
CA ASP A 246 31.40 28.37 11.97
C ASP A 246 32.21 27.43 11.06
N ARG A 247 31.55 26.43 10.43
CA ARG A 247 32.20 25.46 9.53
C ARG A 247 32.32 25.98 8.09
N TYR A 248 31.33 26.72 7.59
CA TYR A 248 31.24 27.15 6.19
C TYR A 248 30.86 28.65 6.07
N PRO A 249 31.82 29.57 6.25
CA PRO A 249 31.55 31.01 6.15
C PRO A 249 31.21 31.50 4.73
N ASP A 250 31.55 30.72 3.70
CA ASP A 250 31.41 31.09 2.28
C ASP A 250 30.07 30.64 1.64
N SER A 251 29.39 29.63 2.22
CA SER A 251 28.13 29.09 1.68
C SER A 251 26.91 29.79 2.30
N ILE A 252 26.42 30.84 1.64
CA ILE A 252 25.22 31.56 2.09
C ILE A 252 23.96 30.82 1.61
N LEU A 253 23.34 30.04 2.49
CA LEU A 253 22.00 29.49 2.27
C LEU A 253 20.94 30.59 2.41
N GLU A 254 20.06 30.76 1.42
CA GLU A 254 18.92 31.69 1.49
C GLU A 254 17.84 31.24 2.48
N HIS A 255 17.83 29.94 2.81
CA HIS A 255 16.86 29.29 3.69
C HIS A 255 17.58 28.76 4.94
N GLN A 256 17.07 29.10 6.12
CA GLN A 256 17.62 28.64 7.41
C GLN A 256 17.45 27.14 7.58
N ILE A 257 18.45 26.47 8.15
CA ILE A 257 18.38 25.03 8.39
C ILE A 257 17.33 24.75 9.48
N GLN A 258 16.36 23.89 9.15
CA GLN A 258 15.29 23.48 10.06
C GLN A 258 15.61 22.13 10.71
N VAL A 259 15.55 22.07 12.04
CA VAL A 259 15.65 20.82 12.80
C VAL A 259 14.31 20.09 12.82
N ARG A 260 14.33 18.81 12.48
CA ARG A 260 13.17 17.89 12.43
C ARG A 260 13.36 16.76 13.45
N PRO A 261 12.96 16.96 14.73
CA PRO A 261 12.97 15.91 15.74
C PRO A 261 12.00 14.77 15.38
N PHE A 262 12.48 13.53 15.38
CA PHE A 262 11.68 12.32 15.11
C PHE A 262 11.91 11.23 16.17
N ASN A 263 11.03 10.21 16.20
CA ASN A 263 11.10 9.07 17.14
C ASN A 263 11.05 9.48 18.64
N ALA A 264 9.96 10.13 19.06
CA ALA A 264 9.68 10.35 20.48
C ALA A 264 9.08 9.07 21.11
N LEU A 265 9.67 8.58 22.21
CA LEU A 265 9.25 7.31 22.86
C LEU A 265 7.86 7.34 23.50
N LYS A 266 7.18 8.50 23.50
CA LYS A 266 5.77 8.61 23.85
C LYS A 266 4.91 8.30 22.61
N THR A 267 5.05 7.07 22.11
CA THR A 267 4.20 6.51 21.06
C THR A 267 2.86 6.12 21.67
N THR A 268 1.83 6.94 21.45
CA THR A 268 0.47 6.68 21.96
C THR A 268 -0.46 6.28 20.82
N ASN A 269 -1.16 5.14 20.96
CA ASN A 269 -2.27 4.78 20.07
C ASN A 269 -3.30 5.93 20.05
N MET A 270 -3.99 6.13 18.92
CA MET A 270 -4.87 7.31 18.73
C MET A 270 -6.02 7.40 19.75
N ARG A 271 -6.33 6.28 20.41
CA ARG A 271 -7.32 6.16 21.51
C ARG A 271 -6.84 6.72 22.84
N ASN A 272 -5.52 6.77 23.07
CA ASN A 272 -4.89 7.10 24.36
C ASN A 272 -4.33 8.54 24.38
N LEU A 273 -4.86 9.44 23.54
CA LEU A 273 -4.47 10.85 23.49
C LEU A 273 -5.14 11.63 24.64
N ASN A 274 -4.43 11.71 25.77
CA ASN A 274 -4.94 12.35 26.99
C ASN A 274 -4.95 13.89 26.89
N PRO A 275 -5.82 14.59 27.64
CA PRO A 275 -5.82 16.06 27.68
C PRO A 275 -4.59 16.64 28.39
N GLU A 276 -3.79 15.82 29.08
CA GLU A 276 -2.50 16.23 29.65
C GLU A 276 -1.40 16.37 28.58
N ASP A 277 -1.61 15.79 27.39
CA ASP A 277 -0.63 15.74 26.28
C ASP A 277 -0.72 16.96 25.34
N ILE A 278 -1.55 17.95 25.66
CA ILE A 278 -1.72 19.16 24.86
C ILE A 278 -0.41 19.99 24.85
N ASP A 279 -0.06 20.48 23.66
CA ASP A 279 1.20 21.16 23.31
C ASP A 279 2.49 20.34 23.55
N GLN A 280 2.39 19.04 23.88
CA GLN A 280 3.53 18.11 23.93
C GLN A 280 3.88 17.54 22.54
N LEU A 281 5.11 17.05 22.40
CA LEU A 281 5.56 16.30 21.22
C LEU A 281 5.10 14.83 21.30
N ILE A 282 4.29 14.39 20.33
CA ILE A 282 3.76 13.03 20.25
C ILE A 282 4.24 12.35 18.96
N ALA A 283 4.47 11.04 19.02
CA ALA A 283 4.61 10.17 17.85
C ALA A 283 3.36 9.28 17.71
N ILE A 284 2.70 9.29 16.55
CA ILE A 284 1.58 8.40 16.23
C ILE A 284 1.78 7.68 14.90
N ASN A 285 1.40 6.40 14.84
CA ASN A 285 1.53 5.58 13.63
C ASN A 285 0.16 5.42 12.99
N GLY A 286 0.08 5.46 11.65
CA GLY A 286 -1.19 5.28 10.96
C GLY A 286 -1.13 5.27 9.43
N MET A 287 -2.28 5.07 8.82
CA MET A 287 -2.48 5.07 7.37
C MET A 287 -3.21 6.35 6.93
N VAL A 288 -2.75 7.03 5.87
CA VAL A 288 -3.45 8.23 5.37
C VAL A 288 -4.68 7.83 4.55
N ILE A 289 -5.87 8.30 4.95
CA ILE A 289 -7.12 8.11 4.19
C ILE A 289 -7.18 9.13 3.04
N ARG A 290 -6.92 10.40 3.35
CA ARG A 290 -7.04 11.51 2.39
C ARG A 290 -6.19 12.70 2.78
N THR A 291 -5.66 13.36 1.76
CA THR A 291 -5.06 14.70 1.81
C THR A 291 -6.09 15.74 1.34
N SER A 292 -5.89 17.01 1.69
CA SER A 292 -6.61 18.14 1.08
C SER A 292 -5.77 18.74 -0.05
N GLN A 293 -6.41 19.60 -0.86
CA GLN A 293 -5.66 20.61 -1.62
C GLN A 293 -4.97 21.59 -0.67
N LEU A 294 -3.98 22.33 -1.19
CA LEU A 294 -3.24 23.34 -0.45
C LEU A 294 -4.17 24.50 -0.04
N ILE A 295 -4.00 24.98 1.20
CA ILE A 295 -4.73 26.11 1.77
C ILE A 295 -3.70 27.18 2.14
N PRO A 296 -3.72 28.38 1.55
CA PRO A 296 -2.77 29.43 1.89
C PRO A 296 -3.11 30.09 3.24
N GLU A 297 -2.15 30.07 4.18
CA GLU A 297 -2.20 30.78 5.46
C GLU A 297 -1.27 32.00 5.40
N MET A 298 -1.80 33.20 5.65
CA MET A 298 -1.06 34.47 5.49
C MET A 298 0.05 34.63 6.54
N GLN A 299 1.16 35.29 6.18
CA GLN A 299 2.28 35.61 7.09
C GLN A 299 2.57 37.12 7.19
N GLU A 300 2.75 37.79 6.04
CA GLU A 300 2.96 39.24 5.94
C GLU A 300 1.74 39.87 5.27
N ALA A 301 1.03 40.75 5.98
CA ALA A 301 -0.05 41.55 5.41
C ALA A 301 0.52 42.77 4.66
N PHE A 302 0.12 42.96 3.39
CA PHE A 302 0.51 44.11 2.58
C PHE A 302 -0.63 45.13 2.54
N PHE A 303 -0.44 46.28 3.18
CA PHE A 303 -1.40 47.39 3.19
C PHE A 303 -0.98 48.48 2.20
N GLN A 304 -1.96 49.11 1.54
CA GLN A 304 -1.76 50.31 0.72
C GLN A 304 -2.76 51.40 1.07
N CYS A 305 -2.29 52.63 1.24
CA CYS A 305 -3.11 53.81 1.47
C CYS A 305 -3.78 54.26 0.17
N GLN A 306 -5.10 54.40 0.16
CA GLN A 306 -5.87 54.84 -1.01
C GLN A 306 -5.60 56.29 -1.44
N VAL A 307 -5.17 57.16 -0.51
CA VAL A 307 -4.99 58.60 -0.77
C VAL A 307 -3.61 58.94 -1.32
N CYS A 308 -2.55 58.31 -0.79
CA CYS A 308 -1.16 58.64 -1.15
C CYS A 308 -0.36 57.46 -1.74
N ALA A 309 -1.03 56.33 -2.02
CA ALA A 309 -0.44 55.09 -2.53
C ALA A 309 0.70 54.47 -1.70
N HIS A 310 1.02 55.02 -0.51
CA HIS A 310 2.05 54.50 0.40
C HIS A 310 1.71 53.07 0.86
N THR A 311 2.74 52.22 0.89
CA THR A 311 2.62 50.79 1.16
C THR A 311 3.33 50.44 2.47
N ALA A 312 2.63 49.73 3.35
CA ALA A 312 3.18 49.21 4.59
C ALA A 312 3.10 47.67 4.60
N ARG A 313 4.10 47.00 5.18
CA ARG A 313 4.05 45.56 5.48
C ARG A 313 3.93 45.37 6.98
N VAL A 314 3.11 44.41 7.40
CA VAL A 314 2.90 44.06 8.81
C VAL A 314 2.92 42.54 8.94
N GLU A 315 3.88 41.99 9.68
CA GLU A 315 3.89 40.57 10.06
C GLU A 315 2.73 40.26 11.02
N MET A 316 2.16 39.05 10.96
CA MET A 316 1.11 38.64 11.89
C MET A 316 1.69 38.22 13.26
N ASP A 317 1.41 38.97 14.34
CA ASP A 317 1.61 38.46 15.70
C ASP A 317 0.42 37.57 16.10
N ARG A 318 0.69 36.32 16.50
CA ARG A 318 -0.29 35.40 17.14
C ARG A 318 -1.62 35.23 16.39
N GLY A 319 -1.58 35.17 15.05
CA GLY A 319 -2.77 34.98 14.23
C GLY A 319 -3.73 36.18 14.19
N ARG A 320 -3.25 37.38 14.56
CA ARG A 320 -3.99 38.65 14.38
C ARG A 320 -3.20 39.59 13.48
N ILE A 321 -3.82 40.00 12.38
CA ILE A 321 -3.34 41.13 11.58
C ILE A 321 -3.72 42.41 12.31
N ALA A 322 -2.73 43.21 12.72
CA ALA A 322 -2.96 44.57 13.19
C ALA A 322 -3.04 45.51 11.98
N GLU A 323 -4.19 46.16 11.75
CA GLU A 323 -4.32 47.15 10.68
C GLU A 323 -3.68 48.49 11.09
N PRO A 324 -2.85 49.12 10.24
CA PRO A 324 -2.30 50.43 10.51
C PRO A 324 -3.39 51.52 10.32
N CYS A 325 -4.05 51.89 11.41
CA CYS A 325 -5.16 52.87 11.42
C CYS A 325 -4.80 54.26 10.88
N VAL A 326 -3.52 54.61 10.79
CA VAL A 326 -3.01 55.92 10.33
C VAL A 326 -1.93 55.68 9.27
N CYS A 327 -1.98 56.43 8.17
CA CYS A 327 -0.91 56.42 7.16
C CYS A 327 0.25 57.34 7.56
N GLU A 328 1.48 56.83 7.50
CA GLU A 328 2.72 57.56 7.86
C GLU A 328 2.95 58.86 7.09
N ARG A 329 2.46 58.96 5.83
CA ARG A 329 2.73 60.11 4.94
C ARG A 329 1.63 61.17 4.90
N CYS A 330 0.37 60.75 4.95
CA CYS A 330 -0.78 61.65 4.79
C CYS A 330 -1.66 61.77 6.05
N HIS A 331 -1.31 61.03 7.12
CA HIS A 331 -2.00 60.98 8.42
C HIS A 331 -3.51 60.71 8.38
N THR A 332 -4.05 60.31 7.22
CA THR A 332 -5.47 60.03 7.02
C THR A 332 -5.85 58.74 7.73
N THR A 333 -6.77 58.82 8.68
CA THR A 333 -7.28 57.68 9.44
C THR A 333 -8.05 56.71 8.53
N HIS A 334 -7.96 55.41 8.83
CA HIS A 334 -8.65 54.31 8.14
C HIS A 334 -8.50 54.29 6.61
N SER A 335 -7.42 54.86 6.08
CA SER A 335 -7.15 55.00 4.64
C SER A 335 -6.40 53.80 4.03
N MET A 336 -6.01 52.82 4.85
CA MET A 336 -5.22 51.65 4.47
C MET A 336 -6.11 50.47 4.08
N ALA A 337 -5.88 49.92 2.89
CA ALA A 337 -6.55 48.72 2.38
C ALA A 337 -5.58 47.54 2.27
N LEU A 338 -6.02 46.33 2.65
CA LEU A 338 -5.25 45.10 2.52
C LEU A 338 -5.25 44.59 1.07
N ILE A 339 -4.07 44.38 0.48
CA ILE A 339 -3.90 43.81 -0.86
C ILE A 339 -3.43 42.36 -0.74
N HIS A 340 -4.41 41.45 -0.77
CA HIS A 340 -4.20 39.99 -0.71
C HIS A 340 -3.28 39.44 -1.82
N ASN A 341 -3.19 40.11 -2.97
CA ASN A 341 -2.28 39.72 -4.06
C ASN A 341 -0.81 40.12 -3.84
N ARG A 342 -0.47 40.77 -2.71
CA ARG A 342 0.90 41.17 -2.35
C ARG A 342 1.32 40.79 -0.93
N SER A 343 0.42 40.18 -0.15
CA SER A 343 0.76 39.52 1.11
C SER A 343 1.55 38.23 0.86
N VAL A 344 2.43 37.87 1.80
CA VAL A 344 3.11 36.57 1.81
C VAL A 344 2.19 35.53 2.43
N PHE A 345 2.16 34.33 1.85
CA PHE A 345 1.43 33.17 2.38
C PHE A 345 2.38 31.97 2.53
N SER A 346 2.11 31.13 3.52
CA SER A 346 2.61 29.76 3.63
C SER A 346 1.55 28.76 3.20
N ASP A 347 1.99 27.63 2.68
CA ASP A 347 1.10 26.51 2.36
C ASP A 347 0.79 25.66 3.60
N LYS A 348 -0.49 25.29 3.72
CA LYS A 348 -1.02 24.39 4.74
C LYS A 348 -1.88 23.32 4.11
N GLN A 349 -1.68 22.07 4.50
CA GLN A 349 -2.46 20.94 4.01
C GLN A 349 -3.10 20.19 5.18
N MET A 350 -4.38 19.87 5.07
CA MET A 350 -5.09 19.07 6.05
C MET A 350 -5.08 17.60 5.62
N ILE A 351 -4.58 16.71 6.46
CA ILE A 351 -4.47 15.28 6.18
C ILE A 351 -5.30 14.52 7.23
N LYS A 352 -6.03 13.48 6.84
CA LYS A 352 -6.74 12.58 7.77
C LYS A 352 -6.02 11.25 7.86
N LEU A 353 -5.43 11.00 9.02
CA LEU A 353 -4.74 9.77 9.38
C LEU A 353 -5.72 8.81 10.07
N GLN A 354 -5.56 7.52 9.84
CA GLN A 354 -6.32 6.43 10.44
C GLN A 354 -5.40 5.57 11.31
N GLU A 355 -5.94 5.07 12.42
CA GLU A 355 -5.27 4.06 13.25
C GLU A 355 -4.90 2.81 12.42
N SER A 356 -3.67 2.33 12.57
CA SER A 356 -3.18 1.12 11.91
C SER A 356 -3.98 -0.11 12.34
N PRO A 357 -4.27 -1.06 11.44
CA PRO A 357 -5.10 -2.23 11.76
C PRO A 357 -4.42 -3.21 12.74
N GLU A 358 -3.10 -3.15 12.86
CA GLU A 358 -2.31 -3.96 13.80
C GLU A 358 -2.51 -3.50 15.27
N ASP A 359 -2.80 -2.20 15.49
CA ASP A 359 -2.93 -1.57 16.81
C ASP A 359 -4.39 -1.51 17.33
N MET A 360 -5.35 -2.06 16.58
CA MET A 360 -6.78 -1.94 16.89
C MET A 360 -7.29 -3.00 17.89
N PRO A 361 -8.05 -2.60 18.94
CA PRO A 361 -8.79 -3.56 19.77
C PRO A 361 -9.94 -4.19 18.97
N ALA A 362 -10.12 -5.50 19.15
CA ALA A 362 -11.08 -6.29 18.39
C ALA A 362 -12.52 -5.74 18.45
N GLY A 363 -13.19 -5.69 17.30
CA GLY A 363 -14.61 -5.34 17.18
C GLY A 363 -14.94 -3.84 17.19
N GLN A 364 -13.97 -2.94 17.23
CA GLN A 364 -14.18 -1.50 17.16
C GLN A 364 -13.77 -0.93 15.80
N THR A 365 -14.40 0.17 15.38
CA THR A 365 -13.99 0.90 14.17
C THR A 365 -12.68 1.68 14.41
N PRO A 366 -11.84 1.86 13.37
CA PRO A 366 -10.64 2.68 13.47
C PRO A 366 -11.00 4.15 13.77
N HIS A 367 -10.23 4.77 14.66
CA HIS A 367 -10.32 6.22 14.88
C HIS A 367 -9.54 6.98 13.79
N THR A 368 -9.91 8.24 13.57
CA THR A 368 -9.25 9.12 12.61
C THR A 368 -8.84 10.44 13.25
N VAL A 369 -7.61 10.87 13.01
CA VAL A 369 -7.03 12.11 13.54
C VAL A 369 -6.79 13.08 12.39
N VAL A 370 -7.01 14.37 12.64
CA VAL A 370 -6.70 15.44 11.68
C VAL A 370 -5.30 15.95 11.94
N LEU A 371 -4.47 15.91 10.90
CA LEU A 371 -3.13 16.50 10.87
C LEU A 371 -3.15 17.80 10.07
N PHE A 372 -2.26 18.72 10.40
CA PHE A 372 -1.85 19.79 9.49
C PHE A 372 -0.37 19.66 9.15
N ALA A 373 -0.08 19.59 7.85
CA ALA A 373 1.27 19.77 7.31
C ALA A 373 1.46 21.23 6.91
N HIS A 374 2.68 21.73 7.06
CA HIS A 374 3.08 23.10 6.79
C HIS A 374 4.28 23.14 5.83
N ASN A 375 4.26 24.08 4.88
CA ASN A 375 5.37 24.38 3.96
C ASN A 375 5.92 23.13 3.25
N ASP A 376 7.22 22.81 3.38
CA ASP A 376 7.83 21.64 2.72
C ASP A 376 7.19 20.29 3.10
N LEU A 377 6.51 20.17 4.24
CA LEU A 377 5.85 18.90 4.62
C LEU A 377 4.55 18.62 3.83
N VAL A 378 4.10 19.57 3.01
CA VAL A 378 2.92 19.43 2.14
C VAL A 378 3.19 18.45 0.98
N ASP A 379 2.21 17.60 0.69
CA ASP A 379 2.17 16.60 -0.39
C ASP A 379 3.26 15.49 -0.37
N LYS A 380 4.17 15.50 0.62
CA LYS A 380 5.18 14.44 0.86
C LYS A 380 4.57 13.06 1.18
N VAL A 381 3.30 12.99 1.56
CA VAL A 381 2.58 11.76 1.95
C VAL A 381 1.31 11.61 1.13
N GLN A 382 1.14 10.45 0.50
CA GLN A 382 0.02 10.18 -0.40
C GLN A 382 -1.07 9.31 0.26
N PRO A 383 -2.33 9.34 -0.24
CA PRO A 383 -3.40 8.50 0.28
C PRO A 383 -3.08 7.00 0.13
N GLY A 384 -3.11 6.27 1.24
CA GLY A 384 -2.71 4.86 1.35
C GLY A 384 -1.37 4.63 2.05
N ASP A 385 -0.50 5.65 2.13
CA ASP A 385 0.82 5.54 2.78
C ASP A 385 0.70 5.20 4.28
N ARG A 386 1.65 4.39 4.78
CA ARG A 386 1.82 4.08 6.21
C ARG A 386 2.90 4.98 6.81
N VAL A 387 2.49 5.93 7.64
CA VAL A 387 3.38 6.95 8.20
C VAL A 387 3.37 6.97 9.72
N ASN A 388 4.57 7.09 10.28
CA ASN A 388 4.80 7.46 11.66
C ASN A 388 4.98 8.98 11.67
N VAL A 389 4.03 9.66 12.31
CA VAL A 389 3.90 11.11 12.31
C VAL A 389 4.37 11.65 13.66
N THR A 390 5.35 12.55 13.63
CA THR A 390 5.80 13.28 14.82
C THR A 390 5.37 14.73 14.74
N GLY A 391 4.70 15.23 15.79
CA GLY A 391 4.09 16.55 15.80
C GLY A 391 3.59 17.00 17.17
N ILE A 392 3.06 18.22 17.23
CA ILE A 392 2.54 18.85 18.45
C ILE A 392 1.02 18.67 18.50
N TYR A 393 0.50 18.14 19.61
CA TYR A 393 -0.95 17.95 19.78
C TYR A 393 -1.64 19.23 20.24
N ARG A 394 -2.48 19.82 19.39
CA ARG A 394 -3.13 21.12 19.66
C ARG A 394 -4.65 21.02 19.78
N ALA A 395 -5.21 21.89 20.61
CA ALA A 395 -6.65 22.02 20.84
C ALA A 395 -7.14 23.44 20.49
N VAL A 396 -8.01 23.56 19.47
CA VAL A 396 -8.56 24.86 19.02
C VAL A 396 -10.07 24.94 19.26
N PRO A 397 -10.59 26.06 19.82
CA PRO A 397 -12.01 26.18 20.13
C PRO A 397 -12.87 26.39 18.88
N ILE A 398 -13.97 25.64 18.76
CA ILE A 398 -14.97 25.83 17.70
C ILE A 398 -15.97 26.92 18.12
N ARG A 399 -16.28 27.89 17.25
CA ARG A 399 -17.39 28.84 17.47
C ARG A 399 -18.74 28.16 17.28
N VAL A 400 -19.74 28.46 18.13
CA VAL A 400 -21.09 27.85 18.03
C VAL A 400 -21.79 28.26 16.74
N ASN A 401 -21.75 29.56 16.45
CA ASN A 401 -22.28 30.19 15.23
C ASN A 401 -21.19 31.14 14.69
N PRO A 402 -20.88 31.16 13.38
CA PRO A 402 -19.75 31.93 12.86
C PRO A 402 -19.91 33.46 12.98
N ARG A 403 -21.13 33.95 13.17
CA ARG A 403 -21.46 35.38 13.33
C ARG A 403 -21.25 35.93 14.75
N VAL A 404 -21.05 35.08 15.76
CA VAL A 404 -20.89 35.50 17.16
C VAL A 404 -19.56 35.01 17.73
N SER A 405 -19.08 35.69 18.77
CA SER A 405 -17.83 35.36 19.46
C SER A 405 -17.92 34.07 20.31
N ASN A 406 -19.12 33.59 20.63
CA ASN A 406 -19.34 32.47 21.55
C ASN A 406 -18.69 31.15 21.04
N VAL A 407 -17.72 30.67 21.80
CA VAL A 407 -17.03 29.39 21.59
C VAL A 407 -17.75 28.23 22.30
N LYS A 408 -17.53 27.01 21.82
CA LYS A 408 -17.89 25.76 22.51
C LYS A 408 -16.83 25.41 23.54
N SER A 409 -17.25 24.86 24.68
CA SER A 409 -16.36 24.31 25.70
C SER A 409 -15.61 23.05 25.24
N VAL A 410 -16.11 22.37 24.20
CA VAL A 410 -15.42 21.25 23.54
C VAL A 410 -14.54 21.81 22.42
N TYR A 411 -13.23 21.64 22.58
CA TYR A 411 -12.21 22.04 21.61
C TYR A 411 -12.05 20.95 20.54
N LYS A 412 -11.70 21.35 19.31
CA LYS A 412 -11.28 20.41 18.26
C LYS A 412 -9.79 20.16 18.38
N THR A 413 -9.39 18.91 18.56
CA THR A 413 -7.99 18.53 18.54
C THR A 413 -7.49 18.21 17.13
N HIS A 414 -6.19 18.42 16.92
CA HIS A 414 -5.43 18.12 15.71
C HIS A 414 -3.94 18.02 16.07
N ILE A 415 -3.11 17.57 15.14
CA ILE A 415 -1.65 17.53 15.30
C ILE A 415 -1.01 18.38 14.21
N ASP A 416 -0.19 19.36 14.62
CA ASP A 416 0.68 20.10 13.71
C ASP A 416 1.96 19.26 13.50
N VAL A 417 2.24 18.87 12.26
CA VAL A 417 3.30 17.89 11.95
C VAL A 417 4.66 18.57 11.79
N ILE A 418 5.69 17.97 12.41
CA ILE A 418 7.08 18.40 12.34
C ILE A 418 7.91 17.49 11.42
N HIS A 419 7.59 16.19 11.37
CA HIS A 419 8.28 15.21 10.52
C HIS A 419 7.39 13.99 10.25
N TYR A 420 7.55 13.42 9.05
CA TYR A 420 6.95 12.16 8.59
C TYR A 420 8.04 11.11 8.34
N ARG A 421 7.92 9.93 8.98
CA ARG A 421 8.70 8.74 8.61
C ARG A 421 7.78 7.73 7.93
N LYS A 422 8.01 7.40 6.66
CA LYS A 422 7.36 6.26 5.99
C LYS A 422 7.85 4.96 6.63
N THR A 423 6.94 4.01 6.88
CA THR A 423 7.24 2.78 7.65
C THR A 423 6.92 1.54 6.83
N ASP A 424 7.49 1.50 5.63
CA ASP A 424 7.22 0.47 4.63
C ASP A 424 8.22 -0.70 4.65
N ALA A 425 9.08 -0.78 5.67
CA ALA A 425 10.06 -1.86 5.86
C ALA A 425 9.49 -3.30 5.82
N LYS A 426 8.17 -3.49 6.03
CA LYS A 426 7.49 -4.79 5.83
C LYS A 426 7.28 -5.14 4.34
N ARG A 427 7.18 -4.14 3.45
CA ARG A 427 6.90 -4.26 2.00
C ARG A 427 8.16 -4.07 1.14
N LEU A 428 8.04 -4.23 -0.18
CA LEU A 428 9.06 -3.78 -1.17
C LEU A 428 9.08 -2.23 -1.24
N TYR A 429 10.20 -1.66 -1.67
CA TYR A 429 10.35 -0.22 -1.93
C TYR A 429 9.38 0.28 -3.02
N GLY A 430 8.96 1.55 -2.91
CA GLY A 430 8.11 2.23 -3.87
C GLY A 430 8.89 2.80 -5.07
N LEU A 431 8.22 2.96 -6.22
CA LEU A 431 8.83 3.60 -7.38
C LEU A 431 9.12 5.10 -7.16
N ASP A 432 8.43 5.73 -6.20
CA ASP A 432 8.65 7.12 -5.81
C ASP A 432 10.01 7.31 -5.09
N GLU A 433 10.71 6.23 -4.75
CA GLU A 433 12.03 6.19 -4.09
C GLU A 433 13.19 6.02 -5.10
N GLU A 434 12.95 6.24 -6.41
CA GLU A 434 13.99 6.28 -7.47
C GLU A 434 15.07 7.37 -7.22
N ALA A 435 14.78 8.35 -6.35
CA ALA A 435 15.76 9.31 -5.83
C ALA A 435 16.62 8.72 -4.69
N GLU A 436 16.00 8.08 -3.70
CA GLU A 436 16.65 7.45 -2.54
C GLU A 436 17.60 6.30 -2.97
N GLN A 437 17.27 5.55 -4.02
CA GLN A 437 18.09 4.43 -4.51
C GLN A 437 19.53 4.80 -4.88
N LYS A 438 19.85 6.08 -5.08
CA LYS A 438 21.24 6.54 -5.30
C LYS A 438 22.11 6.44 -4.04
N LEU A 439 21.52 6.09 -2.89
CA LEU A 439 22.18 5.88 -1.60
C LEU A 439 22.41 4.39 -1.27
N PHE A 440 22.13 3.45 -2.18
CA PHE A 440 22.62 2.07 -2.01
C PHE A 440 24.15 2.08 -1.91
N SER A 441 24.69 1.64 -0.76
CA SER A 441 26.13 1.49 -0.56
C SER A 441 26.72 0.61 -1.66
N GLU A 442 27.85 1.01 -2.26
CA GLU A 442 28.45 0.33 -3.41
C GLU A 442 28.68 -1.17 -3.13
N LYS A 443 28.97 -1.51 -1.86
CA LYS A 443 29.10 -2.89 -1.34
C LYS A 443 27.80 -3.70 -1.41
N HIS A 444 26.63 -3.10 -1.15
CA HIS A 444 25.34 -3.78 -1.36
C HIS A 444 25.14 -4.06 -2.85
N VAL A 445 25.45 -3.10 -3.71
CA VAL A 445 25.36 -3.27 -5.16
C VAL A 445 26.34 -4.36 -5.66
N GLU A 446 27.52 -4.51 -5.06
CA GLU A 446 28.43 -5.63 -5.31
C GLU A 446 27.83 -6.98 -4.89
N LEU A 447 27.24 -7.08 -3.69
CA LEU A 447 26.55 -8.30 -3.22
C LEU A 447 25.39 -8.71 -4.14
N LEU A 448 24.55 -7.76 -4.56
CA LEU A 448 23.46 -8.00 -5.52
C LEU A 448 24.01 -8.52 -6.87
N LYS A 449 25.11 -7.93 -7.37
CA LYS A 449 25.80 -8.38 -8.59
C LYS A 449 26.51 -9.72 -8.44
N GLU A 450 26.91 -10.12 -7.22
CA GLU A 450 27.44 -11.47 -6.97
C GLU A 450 26.32 -12.52 -6.96
N LEU A 451 25.19 -12.20 -6.33
CA LEU A 451 24.00 -13.04 -6.34
C LEU A 451 23.48 -13.26 -7.77
N SER A 452 23.43 -12.21 -8.60
CA SER A 452 22.96 -12.32 -10.00
C SER A 452 23.86 -13.15 -10.92
N ARG A 453 25.10 -13.47 -10.50
CA ARG A 453 26.03 -14.34 -11.25
C ARG A 453 25.81 -15.83 -10.97
N LYS A 454 25.06 -16.19 -9.92
CA LYS A 454 24.82 -17.58 -9.54
C LYS A 454 23.73 -18.14 -10.46
N PRO A 455 23.94 -19.27 -11.18
CA PRO A 455 22.97 -19.76 -12.17
C PRO A 455 21.61 -20.07 -11.53
N ASP A 456 21.63 -20.56 -10.29
CA ASP A 456 20.46 -21.00 -9.54
C ASP A 456 19.63 -19.83 -8.94
N ILE A 457 19.99 -18.56 -9.24
CA ILE A 457 19.37 -17.37 -8.67
C ILE A 457 17.85 -17.32 -8.89
N TYR A 458 17.37 -17.74 -10.07
CA TYR A 458 15.95 -17.78 -10.41
C TYR A 458 15.16 -18.76 -9.52
N GLU A 459 15.76 -19.91 -9.20
CA GLU A 459 15.11 -20.93 -8.37
C GLU A 459 15.23 -20.56 -6.88
N ARG A 460 16.37 -20.03 -6.44
CA ARG A 460 16.59 -19.53 -5.08
C ARG A 460 15.65 -18.37 -4.73
N LEU A 461 15.45 -17.42 -5.64
CA LEU A 461 14.48 -16.32 -5.46
C LEU A 461 13.03 -16.83 -5.48
N ALA A 462 12.70 -17.79 -6.34
CA ALA A 462 11.35 -18.38 -6.38
C ALA A 462 11.02 -19.14 -5.09
N SER A 463 11.94 -19.94 -4.55
CA SER A 463 11.74 -20.67 -3.30
C SER A 463 11.59 -19.72 -2.10
N ALA A 464 12.40 -18.64 -2.04
CA ALA A 464 12.32 -17.61 -1.01
C ALA A 464 10.99 -16.81 -1.04
N LEU A 465 10.32 -16.71 -2.18
CA LEU A 465 9.09 -15.92 -2.35
C LEU A 465 7.92 -16.39 -1.47
N ALA A 466 7.91 -17.66 -1.02
CA ALA A 466 6.93 -18.16 -0.05
C ALA A 466 7.43 -19.45 0.63
N PRO A 467 8.15 -19.40 1.76
CA PRO A 467 8.69 -20.60 2.43
C PRO A 467 7.57 -21.51 2.98
N SER A 468 6.45 -20.94 3.42
CA SER A 468 5.31 -21.69 3.99
C SER A 468 4.48 -22.50 2.96
N ILE A 469 4.78 -22.39 1.65
CA ILE A 469 4.01 -23.05 0.58
C ILE A 469 4.88 -24.10 -0.12
N TYR A 470 4.43 -25.36 -0.08
CA TYR A 470 5.16 -26.54 -0.56
C TYR A 470 5.01 -26.80 -2.07
N GLU A 471 6.01 -27.45 -2.69
CA GLU A 471 6.13 -27.99 -4.07
C GLU A 471 5.65 -27.14 -5.30
N HIS A 472 4.99 -25.99 -5.14
CA HIS A 472 4.42 -25.17 -6.24
C HIS A 472 5.44 -24.23 -6.92
N GLU A 473 6.61 -24.73 -7.30
CA GLU A 473 7.72 -23.92 -7.82
C GLU A 473 7.39 -23.09 -9.07
N ASP A 474 6.78 -23.68 -10.12
CA ASP A 474 6.47 -22.94 -11.35
C ASP A 474 5.51 -21.76 -11.11
N ILE A 475 4.65 -21.87 -10.08
CA ILE A 475 3.74 -20.79 -9.68
C ILE A 475 4.54 -19.67 -9.00
N LYS A 476 5.48 -20.00 -8.09
CA LYS A 476 6.38 -19.02 -7.48
C LYS A 476 7.28 -18.36 -8.53
N LYS A 477 7.82 -19.13 -9.48
CA LYS A 477 8.60 -18.65 -10.64
C LYS A 477 7.77 -17.68 -11.50
N GLY A 478 6.50 -17.99 -11.77
CA GLY A 478 5.58 -17.07 -12.46
C GLY A 478 5.31 -15.76 -11.70
N ILE A 479 5.07 -15.83 -10.38
CA ILE A 479 4.83 -14.64 -9.55
C ILE A 479 6.09 -13.78 -9.42
N LEU A 480 7.27 -14.41 -9.34
CA LEU A 480 8.55 -13.71 -9.37
C LEU A 480 8.68 -12.88 -10.66
N LEU A 481 8.36 -13.46 -11.82
CA LEU A 481 8.33 -12.72 -13.09
C LEU A 481 7.27 -11.60 -13.09
N GLN A 482 6.14 -11.75 -12.40
CA GLN A 482 5.15 -10.68 -12.22
C GLN A 482 5.70 -9.52 -11.34
N LEU A 483 6.48 -9.81 -10.30
CA LEU A 483 7.12 -8.78 -9.46
C LEU A 483 8.17 -7.96 -10.22
N PHE A 484 8.93 -8.57 -11.14
CA PHE A 484 9.88 -7.86 -12.00
C PHE A 484 9.22 -7.18 -13.21
N GLY A 485 8.19 -7.79 -13.82
CA GLY A 485 7.45 -7.27 -14.97
C GLY A 485 8.29 -7.07 -16.26
N GLY A 486 7.61 -6.82 -17.39
CA GLY A 486 8.27 -6.50 -18.66
C GLY A 486 8.92 -5.10 -18.68
N THR A 487 9.51 -4.70 -19.81
CA THR A 487 10.05 -3.34 -19.97
C THR A 487 8.98 -2.35 -20.42
N ARG A 488 9.08 -1.11 -19.91
CA ARG A 488 8.25 0.01 -20.37
C ARG A 488 8.82 0.53 -21.70
N LYS A 489 8.10 0.28 -22.80
CA LYS A 489 8.50 0.68 -24.15
C LYS A 489 7.60 1.80 -24.67
N ASP A 490 8.09 3.03 -24.63
CA ASP A 490 7.39 4.16 -25.24
C ASP A 490 7.60 4.20 -26.76
N PHE A 491 6.53 3.92 -27.51
CA PHE A 491 6.48 3.95 -28.97
C PHE A 491 5.96 5.30 -29.52
N SER A 492 6.13 6.39 -28.76
CA SER A 492 5.67 7.74 -29.13
C SER A 492 6.11 8.18 -30.53
N HIS A 493 7.34 7.84 -30.93
CA HIS A 493 7.89 8.13 -32.25
C HIS A 493 7.13 7.47 -33.42
N THR A 494 6.45 6.34 -33.22
CA THR A 494 5.68 5.66 -34.28
C THR A 494 4.18 5.92 -34.22
N GLY A 495 3.73 6.80 -33.30
CA GLY A 495 2.31 7.09 -33.06
C GLY A 495 1.51 5.89 -32.54
N ARG A 496 2.14 4.74 -32.29
CA ARG A 496 1.50 3.55 -31.74
C ARG A 496 1.35 3.70 -30.23
N GLY A 497 0.18 3.34 -29.72
CA GLY A 497 -0.17 3.53 -28.31
C GLY A 497 0.76 2.81 -27.33
N LYS A 498 0.66 3.18 -26.05
CA LYS A 498 1.38 2.55 -24.94
C LYS A 498 1.06 1.06 -24.91
N PHE A 499 2.08 0.21 -24.94
CA PHE A 499 1.92 -1.23 -24.77
C PHE A 499 1.96 -1.60 -23.29
N ARG A 500 1.10 -2.54 -22.87
CA ARG A 500 1.15 -3.14 -21.53
C ARG A 500 2.50 -3.84 -21.32
N ALA A 501 3.21 -3.45 -20.26
CA ALA A 501 4.44 -4.09 -19.79
C ALA A 501 4.18 -5.12 -18.67
N GLU A 502 3.12 -4.94 -17.88
CA GLU A 502 2.75 -5.84 -16.79
C GLU A 502 2.23 -7.21 -17.29
N ILE A 503 2.55 -8.23 -16.48
CA ILE A 503 2.15 -9.62 -16.66
C ILE A 503 0.91 -9.88 -15.81
N ASN A 504 -0.15 -10.43 -16.40
CA ASN A 504 -1.39 -10.79 -15.69
C ASN A 504 -1.48 -12.31 -15.51
N ILE A 505 -1.72 -12.76 -14.28
CA ILE A 505 -1.71 -14.18 -13.90
C ILE A 505 -3.08 -14.60 -13.33
N LEU A 506 -3.56 -15.76 -13.76
CA LEU A 506 -4.76 -16.41 -13.24
C LEU A 506 -4.41 -17.77 -12.61
N LEU A 507 -4.73 -17.95 -11.33
CA LEU A 507 -4.61 -19.21 -10.60
C LEU A 507 -5.98 -19.91 -10.59
N CYS A 508 -6.11 -21.01 -11.33
CA CYS A 508 -7.35 -21.80 -11.36
C CYS A 508 -7.11 -23.18 -10.76
N GLY A 509 -8.07 -23.71 -10.01
CA GLY A 509 -7.91 -25.01 -9.35
C GLY A 509 -8.96 -25.33 -8.30
N ASP A 510 -8.79 -26.47 -7.65
CA ASP A 510 -9.70 -26.96 -6.60
C ASP A 510 -9.59 -26.12 -5.30
N PRO A 511 -10.63 -26.06 -4.44
CA PRO A 511 -10.54 -25.45 -3.12
C PRO A 511 -9.59 -26.25 -2.21
N GLY A 512 -8.95 -25.58 -1.25
CA GLY A 512 -7.94 -26.19 -0.36
C GLY A 512 -6.50 -26.01 -0.83
N THR A 513 -6.27 -25.81 -2.13
CA THR A 513 -4.94 -25.65 -2.77
C THR A 513 -4.21 -24.32 -2.44
N SER A 514 -4.37 -23.76 -1.25
CA SER A 514 -3.68 -22.56 -0.72
C SER A 514 -3.70 -21.26 -1.56
N LYS A 515 -4.48 -21.18 -2.65
CA LYS A 515 -4.57 -20.01 -3.55
C LYS A 515 -4.78 -18.67 -2.83
N SER A 516 -5.76 -18.58 -1.94
CA SER A 516 -6.06 -17.35 -1.19
C SER A 516 -4.94 -16.95 -0.23
N GLN A 517 -4.22 -17.92 0.35
CA GLN A 517 -3.05 -17.67 1.20
C GLN A 517 -1.90 -17.06 0.40
N LEU A 518 -1.65 -17.59 -0.80
CA LEU A 518 -0.68 -17.04 -1.75
C LEU A 518 -1.04 -15.61 -2.16
N LEU A 519 -2.32 -15.32 -2.48
CA LEU A 519 -2.78 -13.95 -2.78
C LEU A 519 -2.53 -12.98 -1.61
N GLN A 520 -2.79 -13.42 -0.37
CA GLN A 520 -2.57 -12.62 0.83
C GLN A 520 -1.08 -12.38 1.11
N TYR A 521 -0.23 -13.38 0.88
CA TYR A 521 1.22 -13.21 0.99
C TYR A 521 1.74 -12.16 0.00
N VAL A 522 1.37 -12.25 -1.29
CA VAL A 522 1.76 -11.28 -2.32
C VAL A 522 1.24 -9.87 -2.00
N TYR A 523 0.01 -9.75 -1.49
CA TYR A 523 -0.55 -8.48 -1.01
C TYR A 523 0.22 -7.86 0.18
N ASN A 524 0.77 -8.70 1.07
CA ASN A 524 1.59 -8.25 2.18
C ASN A 524 3.00 -7.81 1.74
N LEU A 525 3.56 -8.45 0.71
CA LEU A 525 4.89 -8.14 0.16
C LEU A 525 4.93 -6.83 -0.66
N VAL A 526 3.87 -6.51 -1.42
CA VAL A 526 3.89 -5.40 -2.39
C VAL A 526 3.45 -4.05 -1.76
N PRO A 527 4.19 -2.94 -1.94
CA PRO A 527 3.90 -1.62 -1.34
C PRO A 527 2.50 -1.11 -1.68
N ARG A 528 2.15 -1.20 -2.96
CA ARG A 528 0.87 -0.75 -3.54
C ARG A 528 -0.07 -1.93 -3.83
N GLY A 529 0.08 -3.03 -3.07
CA GLY A 529 -0.80 -4.19 -3.16
C GLY A 529 -2.22 -3.84 -2.71
N GLN A 530 -3.23 -4.37 -3.40
CA GLN A 530 -4.65 -4.27 -3.01
C GLN A 530 -5.31 -5.64 -3.06
N TYR A 531 -5.94 -6.08 -1.98
CA TYR A 531 -6.65 -7.36 -1.89
C TYR A 531 -8.16 -7.16 -1.98
N THR A 532 -8.80 -7.87 -2.91
CA THR A 532 -10.22 -7.73 -3.21
C THR A 532 -10.90 -9.09 -3.38
N SER A 533 -12.16 -9.20 -2.97
CA SER A 533 -13.02 -10.36 -3.27
C SER A 533 -13.99 -10.02 -4.39
N GLY A 534 -14.16 -10.91 -5.36
CA GLY A 534 -15.05 -10.76 -6.51
C GLY A 534 -16.53 -10.58 -6.14
N LYS A 535 -16.96 -11.07 -4.97
CA LYS A 535 -18.29 -10.79 -4.41
C LYS A 535 -18.35 -9.47 -3.64
N GLY A 536 -17.32 -9.16 -2.85
CA GLY A 536 -17.27 -7.92 -2.06
C GLY A 536 -17.09 -6.66 -2.90
N SER A 537 -16.55 -6.79 -4.11
CA SER A 537 -16.09 -5.68 -4.94
C SER A 537 -17.06 -5.36 -6.08
N SER A 538 -17.92 -4.36 -5.86
CA SER A 538 -18.72 -3.78 -6.93
C SER A 538 -17.85 -3.05 -7.97
N ALA A 539 -18.36 -2.83 -9.17
CA ALA A 539 -17.65 -2.04 -10.21
C ALA A 539 -17.27 -0.65 -9.69
N VAL A 540 -18.09 -0.07 -8.81
CA VAL A 540 -17.90 1.24 -8.19
C VAL A 540 -16.71 1.23 -7.21
N GLY A 541 -16.48 0.12 -6.49
CA GLY A 541 -15.34 -0.05 -5.60
C GLY A 541 -14.02 -0.41 -6.32
N LEU A 542 -14.09 -1.09 -7.46
CA LEU A 542 -12.92 -1.39 -8.29
C LEU A 542 -12.43 -0.16 -9.08
N THR A 543 -13.35 0.66 -9.61
CA THR A 543 -13.04 1.76 -10.54
C THR A 543 -12.67 3.07 -9.84
N ALA A 544 -13.62 3.99 -9.76
CA ALA A 544 -13.61 5.20 -8.96
C ALA A 544 -15.06 5.71 -8.87
N TYR A 545 -15.36 6.44 -7.80
CA TYR A 545 -16.71 6.88 -7.48
C TYR A 545 -16.75 8.36 -7.10
N VAL A 546 -17.85 9.01 -7.43
CA VAL A 546 -18.03 10.45 -7.15
C VAL A 546 -18.75 10.58 -5.81
N MET A 547 -18.06 11.13 -4.80
CA MET A 547 -18.65 11.51 -3.52
C MET A 547 -18.81 13.04 -3.47
N LYS A 548 -19.82 13.53 -2.74
CA LYS A 548 -19.89 14.94 -2.37
C LYS A 548 -19.13 15.16 -1.06
N ASP A 549 -18.01 15.86 -1.09
CA ASP A 549 -17.24 16.13 0.13
C ASP A 549 -18.02 17.11 1.03
N PRO A 550 -18.19 16.84 2.34
CA PRO A 550 -19.01 17.67 3.22
C PRO A 550 -18.40 19.03 3.57
N GLU A 551 -17.08 19.20 3.44
CA GLU A 551 -16.35 20.40 3.84
C GLU A 551 -16.37 21.45 2.72
N THR A 552 -16.00 21.06 1.50
CA THR A 552 -16.04 21.88 0.28
C THR A 552 -17.43 21.97 -0.37
N ARG A 553 -18.30 20.98 -0.10
CA ARG A 553 -19.57 20.71 -0.80
C ARG A 553 -19.44 20.41 -2.31
N GLN A 554 -18.23 20.22 -2.82
CA GLN A 554 -17.96 19.89 -4.21
C GLN A 554 -18.11 18.38 -4.47
N LEU A 555 -18.26 18.00 -5.74
CA LEU A 555 -18.21 16.61 -6.18
C LEU A 555 -16.74 16.24 -6.42
N VAL A 556 -16.22 15.31 -5.62
CA VAL A 556 -14.85 14.81 -5.72
C VAL A 556 -14.86 13.36 -6.22
N LEU A 557 -13.93 13.04 -7.11
CA LEU A 557 -13.70 11.67 -7.56
C LEU A 557 -12.77 10.98 -6.56
N GLN A 558 -13.21 9.86 -5.98
CA GLN A 558 -12.42 9.02 -5.10
C GLN A 558 -12.06 7.72 -5.82
N THR A 559 -10.77 7.38 -5.77
CA THR A 559 -10.18 6.24 -6.47
C THR A 559 -10.62 4.91 -5.85
N GLY A 560 -10.93 3.94 -6.71
CA GLY A 560 -11.18 2.55 -6.33
C GLY A 560 -9.91 1.71 -6.35
N ALA A 561 -10.04 0.42 -6.01
CA ALA A 561 -8.92 -0.49 -5.79
C ALA A 561 -7.93 -0.59 -6.97
N LEU A 562 -8.43 -0.55 -8.22
CA LEU A 562 -7.58 -0.63 -9.43
C LEU A 562 -6.82 0.67 -9.73
N VAL A 563 -7.22 1.81 -9.17
CA VAL A 563 -6.47 3.07 -9.35
C VAL A 563 -5.52 3.30 -8.17
N LEU A 564 -5.88 2.82 -6.98
CA LEU A 564 -4.97 2.82 -5.81
C LEU A 564 -3.76 1.91 -6.00
N SER A 565 -3.91 0.78 -6.70
CA SER A 565 -2.83 -0.17 -6.99
C SER A 565 -1.97 0.15 -8.22
N ASP A 566 -1.99 1.40 -8.73
CA ASP A 566 -1.18 1.80 -9.90
C ASP A 566 0.32 1.50 -9.68
N ASN A 567 0.93 0.83 -10.66
CA ASN A 567 2.27 0.23 -10.66
C ASN A 567 2.50 -0.91 -9.64
N GLY A 568 1.43 -1.47 -9.07
CA GLY A 568 1.46 -2.59 -8.12
C GLY A 568 0.73 -3.85 -8.61
N ILE A 569 0.27 -4.65 -7.64
CA ILE A 569 -0.51 -5.88 -7.87
C ILE A 569 -1.90 -5.73 -7.25
N CYS A 570 -2.94 -5.91 -8.08
CA CYS A 570 -4.31 -6.10 -7.60
C CYS A 570 -4.58 -7.61 -7.48
N CYS A 571 -4.68 -8.08 -6.23
CA CYS A 571 -5.08 -9.44 -5.90
C CYS A 571 -6.62 -9.54 -5.90
N ILE A 572 -7.18 -10.46 -6.70
CA ILE A 572 -8.62 -10.68 -6.80
C ILE A 572 -8.95 -12.15 -6.50
N ASP A 573 -9.55 -12.44 -5.35
CA ASP A 573 -10.08 -13.77 -5.01
C ASP A 573 -11.56 -13.90 -5.43
N GLU A 574 -12.09 -15.13 -5.56
CA GLU A 574 -13.44 -15.42 -6.07
C GLU A 574 -13.76 -14.76 -7.44
N PHE A 575 -12.80 -14.75 -8.37
CA PHE A 575 -12.94 -14.14 -9.70
C PHE A 575 -14.11 -14.74 -10.52
N ASP A 576 -14.44 -16.01 -10.26
CA ASP A 576 -15.58 -16.72 -10.83
C ASP A 576 -16.93 -16.04 -10.50
N LYS A 577 -17.09 -15.55 -9.27
CA LYS A 577 -18.34 -14.95 -8.76
C LYS A 577 -18.51 -13.47 -9.08
N MET A 578 -17.61 -12.87 -9.87
CA MET A 578 -17.72 -11.47 -10.30
C MET A 578 -18.91 -11.26 -11.26
N ASN A 579 -19.70 -10.21 -11.01
CA ASN A 579 -20.79 -9.78 -11.90
C ASN A 579 -20.26 -9.31 -13.27
N GLU A 580 -21.04 -9.49 -14.34
CA GLU A 580 -20.60 -9.13 -15.69
C GLU A 580 -20.27 -7.63 -15.86
N SER A 581 -20.92 -6.76 -15.07
CA SER A 581 -20.65 -5.31 -15.02
C SER A 581 -19.35 -4.93 -14.31
N THR A 582 -18.70 -5.85 -13.59
CA THR A 582 -17.34 -5.67 -13.06
C THR A 582 -16.30 -6.25 -14.01
N ARG A 583 -16.63 -7.34 -14.72
CA ARG A 583 -15.79 -7.92 -15.78
C ARG A 583 -15.62 -6.99 -16.98
N SER A 584 -16.66 -6.23 -17.36
CA SER A 584 -16.57 -5.26 -18.46
C SER A 584 -15.58 -4.11 -18.19
N VAL A 585 -15.37 -3.74 -16.92
CA VAL A 585 -14.30 -2.80 -16.50
C VAL A 585 -12.93 -3.41 -16.73
N LEU A 586 -12.73 -4.69 -16.35
CA LEU A 586 -11.46 -5.38 -16.55
C LEU A 586 -11.12 -5.53 -18.04
N HIS A 587 -12.14 -5.59 -18.92
CA HIS A 587 -11.95 -5.53 -20.37
C HIS A 587 -11.39 -4.20 -20.90
N GLU A 588 -11.44 -3.11 -20.13
CA GLU A 588 -10.77 -1.84 -20.45
C GLU A 588 -9.35 -1.85 -19.86
N VAL A 589 -9.25 -2.02 -18.53
CA VAL A 589 -8.01 -1.92 -17.76
C VAL A 589 -6.96 -2.93 -18.24
N MET A 590 -7.32 -4.21 -18.47
CA MET A 590 -6.36 -5.22 -18.91
C MET A 590 -5.81 -5.00 -20.33
N GLU A 591 -6.50 -4.24 -21.19
CA GLU A 591 -6.02 -3.95 -22.55
C GLU A 591 -5.18 -2.67 -22.60
N GLN A 592 -5.72 -1.59 -22.02
CA GLN A 592 -5.25 -0.23 -22.25
C GLN A 592 -4.48 0.35 -21.05
N GLN A 593 -4.53 -0.29 -19.88
CA GLN A 593 -4.05 0.25 -18.61
C GLN A 593 -4.64 1.64 -18.28
N THR A 594 -5.86 1.91 -18.79
CA THR A 594 -6.62 3.12 -18.51
C THR A 594 -8.07 2.78 -18.20
N LEU A 595 -8.73 3.71 -17.54
CA LEU A 595 -10.11 3.64 -17.09
C LEU A 595 -10.82 4.95 -17.44
N SER A 596 -11.72 4.91 -18.41
CA SER A 596 -12.55 6.07 -18.79
C SER A 596 -13.78 6.20 -17.89
N ILE A 597 -14.04 7.40 -17.40
CA ILE A 597 -15.17 7.70 -16.52
C ILE A 597 -15.85 8.97 -17.00
N ALA A 598 -17.11 8.82 -17.42
CA ALA A 598 -18.04 9.91 -17.68
C ALA A 598 -19.21 9.82 -16.66
N LYS A 599 -19.09 10.49 -15.51
CA LYS A 599 -20.09 10.47 -14.43
C LYS A 599 -20.24 11.85 -13.79
N ALA A 600 -21.49 12.26 -13.51
CA ALA A 600 -21.82 13.49 -12.79
C ALA A 600 -21.16 14.78 -13.33
N GLY A 601 -20.96 14.87 -14.66
CA GLY A 601 -20.29 15.99 -15.32
C GLY A 601 -18.76 15.91 -15.35
N ILE A 602 -18.15 14.99 -14.60
CA ILE A 602 -16.72 14.69 -14.68
C ILE A 602 -16.51 13.70 -15.82
N ILE A 603 -15.76 14.12 -16.85
CA ILE A 603 -15.25 13.26 -17.92
C ILE A 603 -13.73 13.21 -17.74
N CYS A 604 -13.21 12.03 -17.40
CA CYS A 604 -11.77 11.83 -17.16
C CYS A 604 -11.34 10.43 -17.63
N GLN A 605 -10.06 10.30 -17.97
CA GLN A 605 -9.41 9.02 -18.21
C GLN A 605 -8.32 8.86 -17.16
N LEU A 606 -8.52 7.96 -16.21
CA LEU A 606 -7.53 7.60 -15.20
C LEU A 606 -6.58 6.56 -15.80
N ASN A 607 -5.31 6.60 -15.39
CA ASN A 607 -4.40 5.47 -15.64
C ASN A 607 -4.62 4.43 -14.53
N ALA A 608 -4.51 3.15 -14.91
CA ALA A 608 -4.60 2.00 -14.02
C ALA A 608 -3.62 0.94 -14.54
N ARG A 609 -2.32 1.19 -14.31
CA ARG A 609 -1.18 0.33 -14.64
C ARG A 609 -1.02 -0.72 -13.56
N THR A 610 -1.99 -1.61 -13.46
CA THR A 610 -2.02 -2.66 -12.43
C THR A 610 -1.82 -4.02 -13.06
N SER A 611 -0.84 -4.78 -12.57
CA SER A 611 -0.83 -6.22 -12.79
C SER A 611 -1.95 -6.87 -11.97
N ILE A 612 -2.69 -7.79 -12.57
CA ILE A 612 -3.78 -8.53 -11.91
C ILE A 612 -3.29 -9.94 -11.61
N LEU A 613 -3.37 -10.30 -10.33
CA LEU A 613 -3.19 -11.67 -9.84
C LEU A 613 -4.56 -12.16 -9.35
N ALA A 614 -5.23 -12.99 -10.16
CA ALA A 614 -6.58 -13.46 -9.89
C ALA A 614 -6.59 -14.93 -9.44
N ALA A 615 -7.44 -15.28 -8.48
CA ALA A 615 -7.78 -16.67 -8.15
C ALA A 615 -9.20 -17.00 -8.59
N ALA A 616 -9.35 -18.17 -9.22
CA ALA A 616 -10.62 -18.75 -9.64
C ALA A 616 -10.73 -20.21 -9.18
N ASN A 617 -11.97 -20.67 -9.05
CA ASN A 617 -12.32 -22.07 -8.80
C ASN A 617 -13.15 -22.57 -9.99
N PRO A 618 -13.11 -23.88 -10.35
CA PRO A 618 -13.94 -24.42 -11.41
C PRO A 618 -15.42 -24.40 -11.01
N ILE A 619 -16.31 -24.42 -12.02
CA ILE A 619 -17.76 -24.23 -11.83
C ILE A 619 -18.42 -25.22 -10.85
N GLU A 620 -17.94 -26.47 -10.78
CA GLU A 620 -18.44 -27.50 -9.87
C GLU A 620 -17.64 -27.60 -8.55
N SER A 621 -16.80 -26.59 -8.26
CA SER A 621 -15.78 -26.56 -7.20
C SER A 621 -14.66 -27.60 -7.34
N GLN A 622 -14.95 -28.83 -7.75
CA GLN A 622 -13.95 -29.82 -8.15
C GLN A 622 -13.71 -29.79 -9.67
N TRP A 623 -12.48 -30.04 -10.08
CA TRP A 623 -12.08 -30.25 -11.47
C TRP A 623 -12.65 -31.55 -12.04
N ASN A 624 -13.53 -31.44 -13.04
CA ASN A 624 -14.01 -32.59 -13.79
C ASN A 624 -13.05 -32.93 -14.95
N PRO A 625 -12.30 -34.05 -14.91
CA PRO A 625 -11.44 -34.45 -16.03
C PRO A 625 -12.22 -34.84 -17.30
N LYS A 626 -13.54 -35.11 -17.18
CA LYS A 626 -14.41 -35.47 -18.31
C LYS A 626 -14.84 -34.27 -19.17
N LYS A 627 -14.53 -33.04 -18.76
CA LYS A 627 -14.86 -31.78 -19.45
C LYS A 627 -13.61 -31.12 -20.00
N THR A 628 -13.75 -30.27 -21.00
CA THR A 628 -12.61 -29.49 -21.51
C THR A 628 -12.18 -28.40 -20.51
N THR A 629 -10.93 -27.97 -20.59
CA THR A 629 -10.36 -26.93 -19.72
C THR A 629 -11.16 -25.62 -19.77
N ILE A 630 -11.66 -25.25 -20.96
CA ILE A 630 -12.47 -24.05 -21.17
C ILE A 630 -13.85 -24.14 -20.50
N GLU A 631 -14.51 -25.30 -20.54
CA GLU A 631 -15.83 -25.51 -19.94
C GLU A 631 -15.79 -25.53 -18.40
N ASN A 632 -14.70 -26.05 -17.80
CA ASN A 632 -14.55 -26.06 -16.35
C ASN A 632 -14.35 -24.65 -15.75
N ILE A 633 -13.76 -23.73 -16.53
CA ILE A 633 -13.40 -22.36 -16.09
C ILE A 633 -14.54 -21.36 -16.32
N GLN A 634 -15.42 -21.59 -17.30
CA GLN A 634 -16.63 -20.79 -17.57
C GLN A 634 -16.37 -19.27 -17.75
N LEU A 635 -15.20 -18.90 -18.28
CA LEU A 635 -14.86 -17.52 -18.65
C LEU A 635 -14.83 -17.35 -20.18
N PRO A 636 -15.28 -16.20 -20.73
CA PRO A 636 -15.25 -15.96 -22.16
C PRO A 636 -13.81 -15.83 -22.68
N HIS A 637 -13.56 -16.33 -23.90
CA HIS A 637 -12.24 -16.28 -24.55
C HIS A 637 -11.64 -14.86 -24.63
N THR A 638 -12.49 -13.83 -24.73
CA THR A 638 -12.11 -12.41 -24.72
C THR A 638 -11.49 -11.95 -23.40
N LEU A 639 -11.70 -12.67 -22.30
CA LEU A 639 -11.08 -12.42 -21.00
C LEU A 639 -9.84 -13.29 -20.80
N LEU A 640 -9.96 -14.59 -21.10
CA LEU A 640 -8.86 -15.55 -20.96
C LEU A 640 -7.64 -15.17 -21.81
N SER A 641 -7.84 -14.64 -23.02
CA SER A 641 -6.76 -14.18 -23.91
C SER A 641 -6.03 -12.89 -23.46
N ARG A 642 -6.33 -12.36 -22.26
CA ARG A 642 -5.68 -11.17 -21.67
C ARG A 642 -4.76 -11.48 -20.50
N PHE A 643 -4.93 -12.66 -19.89
CA PHE A 643 -3.95 -13.22 -18.96
C PHE A 643 -2.78 -13.80 -19.76
N ASP A 644 -1.55 -13.55 -19.30
CA ASP A 644 -0.33 -14.04 -19.95
C ASP A 644 0.01 -15.47 -19.50
N LEU A 645 -0.32 -15.79 -18.24
CA LEU A 645 -0.22 -17.11 -17.63
C LEU A 645 -1.53 -17.50 -16.95
N ILE A 646 -1.94 -18.76 -17.14
CA ILE A 646 -3.07 -19.39 -16.45
C ILE A 646 -2.53 -20.69 -15.86
N PHE A 647 -2.38 -20.76 -14.54
CA PHE A 647 -1.88 -21.94 -13.84
C PHE A 647 -3.04 -22.86 -13.43
N LEU A 648 -2.94 -24.15 -13.79
CA LEU A 648 -3.91 -25.19 -13.43
C LEU A 648 -3.44 -25.98 -12.20
N MET A 649 -3.87 -25.52 -11.03
CA MET A 649 -3.68 -26.16 -9.72
C MET A 649 -4.72 -27.28 -9.55
N LEU A 650 -4.35 -28.48 -9.94
CA LEU A 650 -5.15 -29.69 -9.75
C LEU A 650 -4.64 -30.39 -8.49
N ASP A 651 -5.54 -30.90 -7.66
CA ASP A 651 -5.20 -31.60 -6.42
C ASP A 651 -5.19 -33.12 -6.65
N PRO A 652 -4.02 -33.79 -6.77
CA PRO A 652 -3.96 -35.23 -6.91
C PRO A 652 -4.11 -35.90 -5.54
N GLN A 653 -5.04 -36.84 -5.41
CA GLN A 653 -5.33 -37.55 -4.16
C GLN A 653 -4.29 -38.66 -3.90
N ASP A 654 -3.02 -38.25 -3.73
CA ASP A 654 -1.85 -39.12 -3.61
C ASP A 654 -1.32 -39.14 -2.16
N GLU A 655 -1.40 -40.29 -1.49
CA GLU A 655 -0.84 -40.47 -0.14
C GLU A 655 0.64 -40.06 -0.01
N ALA A 656 1.41 -40.15 -1.10
CA ALA A 656 2.83 -39.77 -1.10
C ALA A 656 3.03 -38.24 -1.06
N TYR A 657 2.16 -37.47 -1.70
CA TYR A 657 2.14 -36.00 -1.65
C TYR A 657 1.61 -35.53 -0.30
N ASP A 658 0.47 -36.08 0.14
CA ASP A 658 -0.14 -35.76 1.43
C ASP A 658 0.81 -35.95 2.62
N ARG A 659 1.59 -37.05 2.63
CA ARG A 659 2.57 -37.31 3.70
C ARG A 659 3.70 -36.28 3.72
N ARG A 660 4.16 -35.78 2.55
CA ARG A 660 5.18 -34.72 2.47
C ARG A 660 4.62 -33.38 2.90
N LEU A 661 3.44 -33.02 2.40
CA LEU A 661 2.74 -31.79 2.75
C LEU A 661 2.45 -31.74 4.26
N ALA A 662 1.96 -32.84 4.84
CA ALA A 662 1.75 -32.95 6.28
C ALA A 662 3.05 -32.83 7.09
N HIS A 663 4.14 -33.44 6.63
CA HIS A 663 5.46 -33.29 7.26
C HIS A 663 5.93 -31.82 7.23
N HIS A 664 5.84 -31.14 6.09
CA HIS A 664 6.22 -29.73 5.93
C HIS A 664 5.37 -28.79 6.79
N LEU A 665 4.05 -29.01 6.82
CA LEU A 665 3.15 -28.22 7.66
C LEU A 665 3.43 -28.44 9.15
N VAL A 666 3.77 -29.66 9.58
CA VAL A 666 4.14 -29.94 10.97
C VAL A 666 5.51 -29.36 11.33
N SER A 667 6.50 -29.39 10.44
CA SER A 667 7.81 -28.77 10.72
C SER A 667 7.70 -27.25 10.90
N LEU A 668 6.86 -26.57 10.11
CA LEU A 668 6.57 -25.13 10.29
C LEU A 668 5.95 -24.77 11.65
N TYR A 669 5.35 -25.73 12.37
CA TYR A 669 4.84 -25.53 13.74
C TYR A 669 5.82 -25.99 14.84
N TYR A 670 6.94 -26.62 14.49
CA TYR A 670 7.89 -27.23 15.42
C TYR A 670 9.28 -26.57 15.39
N GLN A 671 9.67 -26.01 14.25
CA GLN A 671 10.94 -25.30 14.03
C GLN A 671 10.90 -23.92 14.69
N SER A 672 11.98 -23.53 15.38
CA SER A 672 12.14 -22.19 15.94
C SER A 672 12.50 -21.18 14.85
N GLU A 673 12.18 -19.90 15.07
CA GLU A 673 12.42 -18.80 14.12
C GLU A 673 13.91 -18.73 13.71
N GLU A 674 14.82 -18.90 14.68
CA GLU A 674 16.28 -19.00 14.49
C GLU A 674 16.71 -20.04 13.42
N GLN A 675 15.98 -21.15 13.28
CA GLN A 675 16.29 -22.20 12.30
C GLN A 675 15.66 -21.96 10.93
N MET A 676 14.72 -21.02 10.78
CA MET A 676 14.28 -20.54 9.47
C MET A 676 15.32 -19.54 8.91
N GLU A 677 15.91 -18.72 9.78
CA GLU A 677 16.86 -17.66 9.39
C GLU A 677 18.17 -18.19 8.79
N GLU A 678 18.64 -19.39 9.17
CA GLU A 678 19.85 -20.01 8.59
C GLU A 678 19.65 -20.59 7.18
N GLU A 679 18.44 -21.02 6.80
CA GLU A 679 18.19 -21.68 5.50
C GLU A 679 17.75 -20.74 4.37
N PHE A 680 17.10 -19.62 4.69
CA PHE A 680 16.53 -18.70 3.69
C PHE A 680 17.44 -17.51 3.38
N MET A 681 17.21 -16.87 2.22
CA MET A 681 17.78 -15.53 1.99
C MET A 681 16.97 -14.50 2.76
N ASP A 682 17.67 -13.55 3.39
CA ASP A 682 17.05 -12.39 4.01
C ASP A 682 16.10 -11.69 3.03
N MET A 683 14.89 -11.43 3.53
CA MET A 683 13.83 -10.74 2.80
C MET A 683 14.21 -9.29 2.49
N ALA A 684 15.12 -8.65 3.23
CA ALA A 684 15.68 -7.34 2.86
C ALA A 684 16.49 -7.43 1.56
N VAL A 685 17.40 -8.41 1.44
CA VAL A 685 18.19 -8.63 0.21
C VAL A 685 17.30 -8.95 -1.00
N LEU A 686 16.20 -9.70 -0.81
CA LEU A 686 15.20 -9.91 -1.86
C LEU A 686 14.55 -8.59 -2.32
N LYS A 687 14.28 -7.66 -1.40
CA LYS A 687 13.68 -6.36 -1.71
C LYS A 687 14.64 -5.45 -2.47
N ASP A 688 15.87 -5.35 -1.99
CA ASP A 688 16.96 -4.62 -2.65
C ASP A 688 17.16 -5.13 -4.09
N TYR A 689 17.17 -6.45 -4.28
CA TYR A 689 17.35 -7.09 -5.58
C TYR A 689 16.22 -6.75 -6.57
N ILE A 690 14.95 -6.83 -6.12
CA ILE A 690 13.79 -6.46 -6.95
C ILE A 690 13.81 -4.96 -7.26
N ALA A 691 14.10 -4.12 -6.28
CA ALA A 691 14.10 -2.67 -6.43
C ALA A 691 15.21 -2.20 -7.41
N TYR A 692 16.43 -2.75 -7.28
CA TYR A 692 17.57 -2.46 -8.16
C TYR A 692 17.34 -2.96 -9.61
N ALA A 693 16.62 -4.08 -9.79
CA ALA A 693 16.27 -4.57 -11.12
C ALA A 693 15.37 -3.61 -11.91
N HIS A 694 14.41 -2.95 -11.23
CA HIS A 694 13.42 -2.08 -11.89
C HIS A 694 14.02 -0.78 -12.43
N SER A 695 14.96 -0.17 -11.70
CA SER A 695 15.58 1.10 -12.09
C SER A 695 16.69 0.92 -13.14
N MET A 696 17.61 -0.02 -12.92
CA MET A 696 18.84 -0.12 -13.71
C MET A 696 18.73 -1.03 -14.95
N VAL A 697 17.78 -1.97 -15.00
CA VAL A 697 17.79 -3.08 -15.97
C VAL A 697 16.62 -3.00 -16.97
N MET A 698 16.91 -2.48 -18.16
CA MET A 698 15.96 -2.39 -19.28
C MET A 698 16.37 -3.29 -20.47
N PRO A 699 16.10 -4.60 -20.43
CA PRO A 699 16.52 -5.54 -21.46
C PRO A 699 16.01 -5.19 -22.87
N ARG A 700 16.86 -5.38 -23.87
CA ARG A 700 16.51 -5.27 -25.31
C ARG A 700 16.56 -6.65 -25.96
N LEU A 701 15.63 -6.93 -26.87
CA LEU A 701 15.62 -8.22 -27.59
C LEU A 701 16.83 -8.35 -28.50
N SER A 702 17.49 -9.52 -28.45
CA SER A 702 18.47 -9.92 -29.46
C SER A 702 17.78 -10.45 -30.73
N GLN A 703 18.53 -10.53 -31.83
CA GLN A 703 18.04 -11.12 -33.09
C GLN A 703 17.77 -12.63 -32.93
N GLU A 704 18.60 -13.34 -32.15
CA GLU A 704 18.46 -14.77 -31.85
C GLU A 704 17.20 -15.04 -31.03
N ALA A 705 16.96 -14.28 -29.95
CA ALA A 705 15.72 -14.36 -29.18
C ALA A 705 14.49 -14.03 -30.04
N SER A 706 14.59 -13.05 -30.95
CA SER A 706 13.51 -12.73 -31.89
C SER A 706 13.19 -13.89 -32.85
N GLN A 707 14.19 -14.65 -33.30
CA GLN A 707 14.00 -15.84 -34.14
C GLN A 707 13.29 -16.94 -33.34
N ALA A 708 13.80 -17.26 -32.15
CA ALA A 708 13.22 -18.27 -31.26
C ALA A 708 11.76 -17.97 -30.86
N LEU A 709 11.42 -16.69 -30.63
CA LEU A 709 10.06 -16.25 -30.33
C LEU A 709 9.08 -16.50 -31.49
N ILE A 710 9.50 -16.28 -32.73
CA ILE A 710 8.69 -16.53 -33.93
C ILE A 710 8.41 -18.03 -34.07
N GLU A 711 9.45 -18.86 -33.92
CA GLU A 711 9.35 -20.31 -34.03
C GLU A 711 8.46 -20.89 -32.89
N ALA A 712 8.65 -20.42 -31.65
CA ALA A 712 7.81 -20.78 -30.52
C ALA A 712 6.33 -20.44 -30.72
N TYR A 713 6.01 -19.25 -31.24
CA TYR A 713 4.63 -18.85 -31.54
C TYR A 713 4.01 -19.67 -32.68
N VAL A 714 4.80 -19.98 -33.72
CA VAL A 714 4.37 -20.85 -34.83
C VAL A 714 4.06 -22.27 -34.33
N ASP A 715 4.86 -22.82 -33.41
CA ASP A 715 4.59 -24.13 -32.79
C ASP A 715 3.33 -24.14 -31.93
N MET A 716 3.15 -23.14 -31.05
CA MET A 716 1.93 -23.00 -30.23
C MET A 716 0.67 -22.93 -31.11
N ARG A 717 0.77 -22.28 -32.28
CA ARG A 717 -0.35 -22.20 -33.23
C ARG A 717 -0.62 -23.52 -33.97
N LYS A 718 0.39 -24.36 -34.23
CA LYS A 718 0.17 -25.74 -34.71
C LYS A 718 -0.57 -26.57 -33.66
N ILE A 719 -0.13 -26.52 -32.40
CA ILE A 719 -0.69 -27.29 -31.29
C ILE A 719 -2.15 -26.86 -30.99
N GLY A 720 -2.37 -25.55 -30.84
CA GLY A 720 -3.69 -24.94 -30.59
C GLY A 720 -4.64 -24.93 -31.80
N SER A 721 -4.31 -25.63 -32.88
CA SER A 721 -5.24 -25.93 -33.99
C SER A 721 -6.03 -27.23 -33.78
N SER A 722 -5.72 -28.00 -32.73
CA SER A 722 -6.50 -29.17 -32.30
C SER A 722 -7.82 -28.75 -31.62
N ARG A 723 -8.82 -29.64 -31.64
CA ARG A 723 -10.17 -29.33 -31.14
C ARG A 723 -10.21 -29.47 -29.61
N GLY A 724 -10.65 -28.42 -28.91
CA GLY A 724 -10.83 -28.40 -27.45
C GLY A 724 -9.73 -27.67 -26.67
N MET A 725 -8.61 -27.31 -27.31
CA MET A 725 -7.56 -26.49 -26.70
C MET A 725 -7.84 -24.98 -26.87
N VAL A 726 -7.21 -24.15 -26.03
CA VAL A 726 -7.23 -22.69 -26.18
C VAL A 726 -6.47 -22.30 -27.46
N SER A 727 -7.18 -21.79 -28.47
CA SER A 727 -6.59 -21.41 -29.75
C SER A 727 -5.57 -20.28 -29.59
N ALA A 728 -4.43 -20.39 -30.28
CA ALA A 728 -3.32 -19.46 -30.10
C ALA A 728 -3.59 -18.09 -30.76
N TYR A 729 -3.65 -17.03 -29.94
CA TYR A 729 -3.87 -15.65 -30.38
C TYR A 729 -2.54 -14.88 -30.46
N PRO A 730 -2.40 -13.87 -31.35
CA PRO A 730 -1.20 -13.02 -31.43
C PRO A 730 -0.78 -12.36 -30.11
N ARG A 731 -1.72 -12.16 -29.19
CA ARG A 731 -1.49 -11.66 -27.83
C ARG A 731 -0.47 -12.50 -27.05
N GLN A 732 -0.45 -13.82 -27.26
CA GLN A 732 0.49 -14.72 -26.59
C GLN A 732 1.95 -14.47 -27.00
N LEU A 733 2.20 -13.96 -28.21
CA LEU A 733 3.55 -13.53 -28.59
C LEU A 733 3.99 -12.30 -27.77
N GLU A 734 3.08 -11.37 -27.47
CA GLU A 734 3.37 -10.28 -26.54
C GLU A 734 3.59 -10.79 -25.11
N SER A 735 2.81 -11.78 -24.66
CA SER A 735 3.00 -12.45 -23.36
C SER A 735 4.38 -13.09 -23.23
N LEU A 736 4.84 -13.81 -24.24
CA LEU A 736 6.19 -14.40 -24.27
C LEU A 736 7.29 -13.35 -24.27
N ILE A 737 7.09 -12.22 -24.97
CA ILE A 737 8.02 -11.08 -24.95
C ILE A 737 8.10 -10.47 -23.55
N ARG A 738 6.96 -10.26 -22.87
CA ARG A 738 6.93 -9.77 -21.47
C ARG A 738 7.64 -10.72 -20.51
N LEU A 739 7.41 -12.02 -20.65
CA LEU A 739 8.00 -13.07 -19.79
C LEU A 739 9.51 -13.20 -20.00
N ALA A 740 9.99 -13.22 -21.26
CA ALA A 740 11.41 -13.28 -21.56
C ALA A 740 12.17 -12.01 -21.12
N GLU A 741 11.53 -10.83 -21.20
CA GLU A 741 12.08 -9.60 -20.63
C GLU A 741 12.12 -9.62 -19.09
N ALA A 742 11.07 -10.10 -18.44
CA ALA A 742 11.05 -10.26 -16.99
C ALA A 742 12.14 -11.24 -16.53
N HIS A 743 12.34 -12.36 -17.25
CA HIS A 743 13.40 -13.33 -16.94
C HIS A 743 14.81 -12.75 -17.14
N ALA A 744 15.02 -11.98 -18.23
CA ALA A 744 16.27 -11.24 -18.44
C ALA A 744 16.55 -10.22 -17.31
N LYS A 745 15.52 -9.56 -16.75
CA LYS A 745 15.67 -8.71 -15.55
C LYS A 745 16.12 -9.51 -14.33
N VAL A 746 15.60 -10.72 -14.08
CA VAL A 746 16.03 -11.56 -12.94
C VAL A 746 17.55 -11.77 -12.94
N ARG A 747 18.14 -11.94 -14.13
CA ARG A 747 19.58 -12.17 -14.33
C ARG A 747 20.41 -10.86 -14.45
N PHE A 748 19.79 -9.70 -14.20
CA PHE A 748 20.32 -8.35 -14.50
C PHE A 748 20.85 -8.18 -15.95
N SER A 749 20.34 -8.94 -16.92
CA SER A 749 20.79 -8.86 -18.30
C SER A 749 20.20 -7.66 -19.03
N SER A 750 21.05 -6.90 -19.73
CA SER A 750 20.63 -5.82 -20.64
C SER A 750 20.14 -6.33 -22.00
N LYS A 751 20.23 -7.64 -22.27
CA LYS A 751 19.81 -8.28 -23.53
C LYS A 751 19.03 -9.56 -23.25
N VAL A 752 17.93 -9.77 -23.99
CA VAL A 752 17.18 -11.04 -23.97
C VAL A 752 17.92 -12.05 -24.83
N GLU A 753 18.23 -13.21 -24.25
CA GLU A 753 18.93 -14.34 -24.87
C GLU A 753 17.94 -15.45 -25.27
N ALA A 754 18.37 -16.43 -26.07
CA ALA A 754 17.50 -17.55 -26.47
C ALA A 754 16.96 -18.34 -25.26
N ILE A 755 17.78 -18.51 -24.22
CA ILE A 755 17.40 -19.22 -22.98
C ILE A 755 16.27 -18.54 -22.20
N ASP A 756 16.14 -17.21 -22.27
CA ASP A 756 15.00 -16.50 -21.66
C ASP A 756 13.68 -16.82 -22.38
N VAL A 757 13.76 -17.05 -23.69
CA VAL A 757 12.61 -17.42 -24.55
C VAL A 757 12.25 -18.90 -24.33
N GLU A 758 13.24 -19.77 -24.15
CA GLU A 758 13.02 -21.19 -23.88
C GLU A 758 12.37 -21.42 -22.51
N GLU A 759 12.81 -20.72 -21.46
CA GLU A 759 12.17 -20.78 -20.14
C GLU A 759 10.76 -20.17 -20.16
N ALA A 760 10.55 -19.03 -20.84
CA ALA A 760 9.21 -18.48 -21.04
C ALA A 760 8.28 -19.45 -21.82
N LYS A 761 8.82 -20.19 -22.80
CA LYS A 761 8.11 -21.24 -23.56
C LYS A 761 7.79 -22.45 -22.65
N ARG A 762 8.70 -22.85 -21.75
CA ARG A 762 8.47 -23.90 -20.73
C ARG A 762 7.33 -23.51 -19.80
N LEU A 763 7.44 -22.35 -19.15
CA LEU A 763 6.50 -21.87 -18.16
C LEU A 763 5.08 -21.69 -18.73
N HIS A 764 4.96 -21.13 -19.93
CA HIS A 764 3.65 -20.99 -20.58
C HIS A 764 3.01 -22.33 -20.98
N ARG A 765 3.83 -23.32 -21.39
CA ARG A 765 3.36 -24.68 -21.71
C ARG A 765 2.89 -25.43 -20.47
N GLU A 766 3.62 -25.31 -19.36
CA GLU A 766 3.36 -26.07 -18.14
C GLU A 766 2.26 -25.43 -17.28
N ALA A 767 2.12 -24.10 -17.26
CA ALA A 767 0.99 -23.43 -16.60
C ALA A 767 -0.37 -23.97 -17.12
N LEU A 768 -0.49 -24.12 -18.44
CA LEU A 768 -1.64 -24.69 -19.14
C LEU A 768 -1.66 -26.24 -19.14
N LYS A 769 -0.67 -26.91 -18.52
CA LYS A 769 -0.47 -28.37 -18.49
C LYS A 769 -0.66 -29.04 -19.86
N GLN A 770 -0.13 -28.43 -20.92
CA GLN A 770 -0.21 -28.96 -22.29
C GLN A 770 0.61 -30.26 -22.46
N SER A 771 1.45 -30.57 -21.49
CA SER A 771 2.11 -31.86 -21.22
C SER A 771 1.12 -32.98 -20.90
N ALA A 772 0.02 -32.67 -20.20
CA ALA A 772 -1.01 -33.63 -19.74
C ALA A 772 -2.34 -33.59 -20.53
N THR A 773 -2.45 -32.73 -21.56
CA THR A 773 -3.62 -32.71 -22.46
C THR A 773 -3.44 -33.65 -23.65
N ASP A 774 -4.35 -34.61 -23.83
CA ASP A 774 -4.28 -35.56 -24.95
C ASP A 774 -4.74 -34.85 -26.26
N PRO A 775 -3.88 -34.70 -27.29
CA PRO A 775 -4.05 -33.73 -28.39
C PRO A 775 -5.15 -34.08 -29.41
N ARG A 776 -5.91 -35.15 -29.18
CA ARG A 776 -7.12 -35.51 -29.94
C ARG A 776 -8.43 -35.23 -29.19
N THR A 777 -8.40 -35.11 -27.87
CA THR A 777 -9.60 -35.00 -27.03
C THR A 777 -9.70 -33.65 -26.31
N GLY A 778 -8.57 -32.97 -26.07
CA GLY A 778 -8.53 -31.76 -25.23
C GLY A 778 -8.79 -32.04 -23.74
N ILE A 779 -8.77 -33.30 -23.34
CA ILE A 779 -8.95 -33.77 -21.96
C ILE A 779 -7.60 -33.80 -21.25
N VAL A 780 -7.59 -33.41 -19.96
CA VAL A 780 -6.44 -33.54 -19.07
C VAL A 780 -6.49 -34.90 -18.38
N ASP A 781 -5.57 -35.79 -18.74
CA ASP A 781 -5.45 -37.12 -18.12
C ASP A 781 -4.64 -36.99 -16.81
N ILE A 782 -5.31 -36.93 -15.67
CA ILE A 782 -4.68 -36.79 -14.33
C ILE A 782 -3.66 -37.90 -14.05
N SER A 783 -3.86 -39.09 -14.63
CA SER A 783 -2.93 -40.23 -14.57
C SER A 783 -1.54 -39.97 -15.16
N ILE A 784 -1.38 -38.96 -16.02
CA ILE A 784 -0.07 -38.54 -16.54
C ILE A 784 0.78 -37.93 -15.42
N LEU A 785 0.17 -37.11 -14.57
CA LEU A 785 0.86 -36.41 -13.48
C LEU A 785 1.37 -37.39 -12.41
N THR A 786 0.57 -38.42 -12.10
CA THR A 786 0.90 -39.41 -11.07
C THR A 786 1.80 -40.55 -11.54
N THR A 787 1.78 -40.90 -12.84
CA THR A 787 2.45 -42.11 -13.33
C THR A 787 3.33 -41.92 -14.56
N GLY A 788 3.52 -40.68 -15.03
CA GLY A 788 4.33 -40.34 -16.21
C GLY A 788 3.78 -40.83 -17.56
N MET A 789 2.75 -41.69 -17.57
CA MET A 789 2.23 -42.37 -18.76
C MET A 789 0.72 -42.15 -18.92
N SER A 790 0.31 -41.50 -20.01
CA SER A 790 -1.11 -41.32 -20.34
C SER A 790 -1.81 -42.66 -20.62
N ALA A 791 -3.13 -42.71 -20.48
CA ALA A 791 -3.89 -43.91 -20.84
C ALA A 791 -3.75 -44.25 -22.34
N THR A 792 -3.54 -43.25 -23.20
CA THR A 792 -3.22 -43.42 -24.62
C THR A 792 -1.80 -43.95 -24.85
N SER A 793 -0.80 -43.55 -24.05
CA SER A 793 0.57 -44.07 -24.15
C SER A 793 0.71 -45.48 -23.61
N ARG A 794 -0.02 -45.83 -22.53
CA ARG A 794 -0.12 -47.23 -22.05
C ARG A 794 -0.73 -48.13 -23.11
N LYS A 795 -1.86 -47.74 -23.70
CA LYS A 795 -2.48 -48.47 -24.82
C LYS A 795 -1.57 -48.59 -26.04
N ARG A 796 -0.83 -47.53 -26.41
CA ARG A 796 0.19 -47.62 -27.47
C ARG A 796 1.32 -48.58 -27.10
N LYS A 797 1.74 -48.62 -25.83
CA LYS A 797 2.76 -49.58 -25.36
C LYS A 797 2.23 -51.01 -25.44
N GLU A 798 0.98 -51.26 -25.03
CA GLU A 798 0.28 -52.55 -25.19
C GLU A 798 0.15 -52.94 -26.68
N GLU A 799 -0.30 -52.04 -27.55
CA GLU A 799 -0.40 -52.22 -29.01
C GLU A 799 0.97 -52.53 -29.65
N LEU A 800 2.03 -51.85 -29.23
CA LEU A 800 3.39 -52.00 -29.76
C LEU A 800 4.09 -53.25 -29.22
N VAL A 801 3.80 -53.63 -27.97
CA VAL A 801 4.15 -54.94 -27.38
C VAL A 801 3.44 -56.07 -28.13
N GLU A 802 2.15 -55.95 -28.42
CA GLU A 802 1.42 -56.91 -29.24
C GLU A 802 1.98 -57.00 -30.67
N ALA A 803 2.34 -55.88 -31.28
CA ALA A 803 2.95 -55.83 -32.62
C ALA A 803 4.32 -56.50 -32.64
N LEU A 804 5.18 -56.22 -31.66
CA LEU A 804 6.45 -56.93 -31.42
C LEU A 804 6.23 -58.44 -31.28
N LYS A 805 5.29 -58.86 -30.42
CA LYS A 805 4.96 -60.27 -30.16
C LYS A 805 4.53 -60.98 -31.45
N LYS A 806 3.64 -60.37 -32.24
CA LYS A 806 3.19 -60.87 -33.55
C LYS A 806 4.33 -60.95 -34.57
N LEU A 807 5.20 -59.94 -34.65
CA LEU A 807 6.34 -59.92 -35.57
C LEU A 807 7.38 -61.00 -35.23
N ILE A 808 7.76 -61.10 -33.96
CA ILE A 808 8.75 -62.09 -33.49
C ILE A 808 8.22 -63.52 -33.72
N LEU A 809 6.93 -63.78 -33.44
CA LEU A 809 6.28 -65.05 -33.78
C LEU A 809 6.29 -65.33 -35.29
N SER A 810 6.01 -64.34 -36.14
CA SER A 810 5.99 -64.53 -37.60
C SER A 810 7.37 -64.83 -38.21
N LYS A 811 8.47 -64.40 -37.57
CA LYS A 811 9.85 -64.73 -37.96
C LYS A 811 10.39 -66.02 -37.30
N GLY A 812 9.52 -66.83 -36.69
CA GLY A 812 9.88 -67.99 -35.88
C GLY A 812 10.67 -69.08 -36.61
N LYS A 813 12.01 -69.03 -36.49
CA LYS A 813 12.95 -70.18 -36.62
C LYS A 813 14.42 -69.87 -36.30
N THR A 814 14.79 -68.65 -35.89
CA THR A 814 16.15 -68.32 -35.44
C THR A 814 16.13 -67.82 -34.00
N PRO A 815 16.98 -68.36 -33.08
CA PRO A 815 16.92 -68.06 -31.65
C PRO A 815 17.62 -66.75 -31.25
N ALA A 816 18.15 -65.99 -32.19
CA ALA A 816 18.82 -64.71 -31.94
C ALA A 816 18.55 -63.71 -33.08
N LEU A 817 17.85 -62.63 -32.77
CA LEU A 817 17.52 -61.54 -33.68
C LEU A 817 18.38 -60.31 -33.37
N LYS A 818 18.80 -59.57 -34.39
CA LYS A 818 19.58 -58.33 -34.22
C LYS A 818 18.65 -57.18 -33.85
N TYR A 819 18.99 -56.46 -32.79
CA TYR A 819 18.25 -55.29 -32.30
C TYR A 819 17.89 -54.28 -33.40
N GLN A 820 18.87 -53.91 -34.24
CA GLN A 820 18.68 -52.92 -35.30
C GLN A 820 17.69 -53.37 -36.38
N GLN A 821 17.71 -54.65 -36.74
CA GLN A 821 16.81 -55.18 -37.78
C GLN A 821 15.36 -55.22 -37.28
N LEU A 822 15.12 -55.64 -36.03
CA LEU A 822 13.79 -55.57 -35.41
C LEU A 822 13.23 -54.14 -35.36
N PHE A 823 14.08 -53.14 -35.06
CA PHE A 823 13.67 -51.73 -35.06
C PHE A 823 13.33 -51.22 -36.47
N GLU A 824 14.13 -51.57 -37.48
CA GLU A 824 13.88 -51.22 -38.89
C GLU A 824 12.66 -51.94 -39.48
N ASP A 825 12.45 -53.22 -39.16
CA ASP A 825 11.26 -54.01 -39.53
C ASP A 825 9.97 -53.34 -39.00
N ILE A 826 9.98 -52.97 -37.73
CA ILE A 826 8.83 -52.34 -37.05
C ILE A 826 8.55 -50.96 -37.61
N ARG A 827 9.59 -50.13 -37.77
CA ARG A 827 9.47 -48.81 -38.40
C ARG A 827 9.04 -48.90 -39.87
N GLY A 828 9.33 -50.00 -40.56
CA GLY A 828 8.90 -50.28 -41.93
C GLY A 828 7.45 -50.78 -42.06
N GLN A 829 6.85 -51.32 -40.99
CA GLN A 829 5.43 -51.71 -40.97
C GLN A 829 4.49 -50.60 -40.48
N SER A 830 5.00 -49.53 -39.86
CA SER A 830 4.19 -48.47 -39.26
C SER A 830 4.29 -47.14 -40.00
N ASP A 831 3.14 -46.56 -40.39
CA ASP A 831 3.03 -45.18 -40.91
C ASP A 831 3.38 -44.08 -39.88
N ILE A 832 3.77 -44.47 -38.65
CA ILE A 832 4.02 -43.59 -37.51
C ILE A 832 5.48 -43.68 -37.10
N ALA A 833 6.12 -42.56 -36.81
CA ALA A 833 7.50 -42.50 -36.35
C ALA A 833 7.64 -43.03 -34.90
N ILE A 834 7.97 -44.31 -34.76
CA ILE A 834 8.31 -44.94 -33.48
C ILE A 834 9.69 -44.44 -33.02
N THR A 835 9.78 -43.93 -31.78
CA THR A 835 11.05 -43.53 -31.16
C THR A 835 11.81 -44.74 -30.60
N LYS A 836 13.12 -44.59 -30.41
CA LYS A 836 13.97 -45.66 -29.86
C LYS A 836 13.52 -46.05 -28.45
N ASP A 837 13.14 -45.08 -27.64
CA ASP A 837 12.85 -45.26 -26.22
C ASP A 837 11.55 -46.05 -26.02
N MET A 838 10.50 -45.76 -26.81
CA MET A 838 9.26 -46.54 -26.83
C MET A 838 9.47 -48.01 -27.26
N PHE A 839 10.49 -48.27 -28.09
CA PHE A 839 10.85 -49.62 -28.53
C PHE A 839 11.65 -50.36 -27.45
N GLU A 840 12.59 -49.70 -26.77
CA GLU A 840 13.33 -50.30 -25.64
C GLU A 840 12.40 -50.57 -24.45
N GLU A 841 11.45 -49.68 -24.16
CA GLU A 841 10.39 -49.89 -23.16
C GLU A 841 9.42 -51.04 -23.49
N ALA A 842 9.16 -51.30 -24.77
CA ALA A 842 8.31 -52.42 -25.19
C ALA A 842 9.09 -53.75 -25.20
N LEU A 843 10.40 -53.71 -25.47
CA LEU A 843 11.29 -54.85 -25.28
C LEU A 843 11.51 -55.17 -23.80
N SER A 844 11.57 -54.17 -22.90
CA SER A 844 11.66 -54.43 -21.45
C SER A 844 10.38 -55.10 -20.96
N ALA A 845 9.21 -54.57 -21.32
CA ALA A 845 7.92 -55.19 -20.97
C ALA A 845 7.79 -56.64 -21.48
N LEU A 846 8.34 -56.97 -22.65
CA LEU A 846 8.40 -58.35 -23.17
C LEU A 846 9.46 -59.24 -22.51
N ALA A 847 10.41 -58.66 -21.77
CA ALA A 847 11.34 -59.40 -20.91
C ALA A 847 10.75 -59.59 -19.50
N ASP A 848 10.01 -58.60 -18.99
CA ASP A 848 9.21 -58.71 -17.75
C ASP A 848 8.09 -59.77 -17.88
N ASP A 849 7.57 -59.97 -19.10
CA ASP A 849 6.62 -61.02 -19.52
C ASP A 849 7.25 -62.44 -19.65
N ASP A 850 8.55 -62.60 -19.33
CA ASP A 850 9.37 -63.82 -19.56
C ASP A 850 9.36 -64.33 -21.03
N PHE A 851 9.01 -63.48 -22.00
CA PHE A 851 8.88 -63.87 -23.41
C PHE A 851 10.20 -63.73 -24.21
N LEU A 852 11.11 -62.85 -23.77
CA LEU A 852 12.38 -62.54 -24.44
C LEU A 852 13.52 -62.32 -23.43
N THR A 853 14.74 -62.69 -23.80
CA THR A 853 15.96 -62.25 -23.10
C THR A 853 16.79 -61.32 -23.98
N VAL A 854 16.93 -60.07 -23.54
CA VAL A 854 17.77 -59.06 -24.22
C VAL A 854 19.22 -59.23 -23.76
N THR A 855 20.09 -59.67 -24.68
CA THR A 855 21.53 -59.86 -24.42
C THR A 855 22.34 -58.90 -25.28
N GLY A 856 22.52 -57.68 -24.77
CA GLY A 856 23.24 -56.61 -25.46
C GLY A 856 22.57 -56.23 -26.79
N LYS A 857 23.25 -56.47 -27.92
CA LYS A 857 22.73 -56.14 -29.27
C LYS A 857 21.88 -57.26 -29.90
N THR A 858 21.65 -58.36 -29.19
CA THR A 858 20.83 -59.49 -29.64
C THR A 858 19.65 -59.75 -28.72
N VAL A 859 18.46 -59.86 -29.30
CA VAL A 859 17.25 -60.32 -28.61
C VAL A 859 17.15 -61.82 -28.84
N ARG A 860 16.98 -62.60 -27.76
CA ARG A 860 16.74 -64.04 -27.83
C ARG A 860 15.32 -64.36 -27.38
N LEU A 861 14.72 -65.37 -27.98
CA LEU A 861 13.53 -66.02 -27.46
C LEU A 861 13.94 -66.99 -26.34
N LEU A 862 13.05 -67.15 -25.35
CA LEU A 862 13.09 -68.24 -24.37
C LEU A 862 12.37 -69.49 -24.92
#